data_AF-A0AAV5QXU7-F1
#
_entry.id   AF-A0AAV5QXU7-F1
#
_cell.length_a   1.000
_cell.length_b   1.000
_cell.length_c   1.000
_cell.angle_alpha   90.00
_cell.angle_beta   90.00
_cell.angle_gamma   90.00
#
_symmetry.space_group_name_H-M   'P 1'
#
loop_
_entity.id
_entity.type
_entity.pdbx_description
1 polymer ?
#
loop_
_entity_poly.entity_id
_entity_poly.type
_entity_poly.pdbx_seq_one_letter_code
_entity_poly.pdbx_strand_id
1 'polypeptide(L)'
;MSMNGLKQFITNVRQSSTKNDEFNKINNQLRIIYKQLKDPNNSDYLILQNICQLMYIKLSGYELSVLNPNGVGHEISQEEIRKFAIEQCLKLIKSPIIEDNDKVNDLNDVLETRRTASLALKKLFARYLKINELEMIITNASSDINSIVKYEQSEHFLKLKDTLWTIIGNELQDIGEIFNFVDGEILDKPFMKDFTTSLFQLLNHDDQDNVFKKYTKPRLIMCIAQLFKLNHKGIEYVLTRDNLALVGKTFAQTSLSGPNIIISLCKLLDQWIKFDWEGIKSLEGLLITKISEIIQTVKSIQSENDKKQIKNYDWILKYGYVTIALLNTLRNITTVKSDSKISQLNNHVTFLINNCIGIRAKIFNEVEPNNSKYQLLNANVLLTCLSLYTNNIGKEDGLNSADTGVVIDSVVSFIKFNTNLNVRFLYMKKLLEILENNNNLGNGRTKILNEFNIWRKFIRDKDTSLKNLTCKILIQTLNTDKTGDENITFSQIKEVVIILLYHLQACEYMTRGEILSEILTILENYKESGIIQETARKVLRVLITIGNYEENSFERAYKLIEYATSKMNGKDSHNDIIITILEFICKALTVGCCENFIKLSLLVFLKNLKDWKAGDLSMQLKLIIEKYETASISTKLLILDVMSSFYNIIEDENMKDLIQLAFEQESEHINIAIRQRAFEYSMLIKQDIKLDLSITIDSINSLPQLISPKIKDKGIILTEGWENEFLRFLKFDQGILYNKDGLKVIYKVKKEKNMGFVSLTYKLKEGTESRVKSLIIEDSYNYSDLKINGIVKNDNEGTMSFNFALQKMYSCEKEPVVSFAFDDTIVNLKLSLCLKTLHTSEGKGMSLPVFQSRWSQLGNLGKESGSIGQMSYKLPSGKSAEEFIKVASRYLKNVNFEVVATEIESNEGFSIMCGSLLCVQSITLGVLMVVTGDSIEIRCTNPWGGPLMICERVVPLLESI
;
A
#
# COMPACT_ATOMS: atom_id res chain seq x y z
N MET A 1 8.29 52.01 -1.80
CA MET A 1 7.48 52.80 -0.82
C MET A 1 7.48 52.13 0.56
N SER A 2 7.54 52.86 1.68
CA SER A 2 7.45 52.24 3.02
C SER A 2 5.99 51.90 3.37
N MET A 3 5.64 50.61 3.44
CA MET A 3 4.31 50.14 3.86
C MET A 3 4.10 50.27 5.37
N ASN A 4 3.99 51.50 5.88
CA ASN A 4 3.86 51.78 7.31
C ASN A 4 2.61 51.13 7.91
N GLY A 5 1.50 51.08 7.16
CA GLY A 5 0.27 50.43 7.61
C GLY A 5 0.37 48.90 7.74
N LEU A 6 1.13 48.22 6.86
CA LEU A 6 1.42 46.79 7.01
C LEU A 6 2.31 46.52 8.23
N LYS A 7 3.37 47.34 8.41
CA LYS A 7 4.27 47.23 9.57
C LYS A 7 3.52 47.43 10.89
N GLN A 8 2.64 48.42 10.94
CA GLN A 8 1.82 48.71 12.11
C GLN A 8 0.85 47.56 12.41
N PHE A 9 0.18 47.00 11.39
CA PHE A 9 -0.66 45.81 11.55
C PHE A 9 0.12 44.61 12.12
N ILE A 10 1.26 44.26 11.50
CA ILE A 10 2.11 43.13 11.96
C ILE A 10 2.58 43.35 13.39
N THR A 11 2.98 44.57 13.73
CA THR A 11 3.41 44.93 15.09
C THR A 11 2.27 44.78 16.09
N ASN A 12 1.08 45.27 15.76
CA ASN A 12 -0.12 45.18 16.61
C ASN A 12 -0.54 43.73 16.87
N VAL A 13 -0.47 42.86 15.86
CA VAL A 13 -0.77 41.43 16.00
C VAL A 13 0.30 40.74 16.85
N ARG A 14 1.58 41.06 16.65
CA ARG A 14 2.70 40.47 17.44
C ARG A 14 2.72 40.93 18.90
N GLN A 15 2.17 42.10 19.21
CA GLN A 15 2.02 42.62 20.57
C GLN A 15 0.80 42.04 21.31
N SER A 16 0.16 40.99 20.79
CA SER A 16 -0.99 40.35 21.44
C SER A 16 -0.55 39.53 22.65
N SER A 17 -1.26 39.72 23.77
CA SER A 17 -0.93 39.06 25.05
C SER A 17 -1.45 37.62 25.14
N THR A 18 -2.51 37.30 24.39
CA THR A 18 -3.16 35.98 24.37
C THR A 18 -3.61 35.63 22.96
N LYS A 19 -3.82 34.33 22.68
CA LYS A 19 -4.38 33.87 21.39
C LYS A 19 -5.75 34.48 21.08
N ASN A 20 -6.56 34.76 22.10
CA ASN A 20 -7.89 35.37 21.94
C ASN A 20 -7.79 36.86 21.56
N ASP A 21 -6.84 37.60 22.15
CA ASP A 21 -6.53 38.98 21.77
C ASP A 21 -6.02 39.06 20.32
N GLU A 22 -5.15 38.14 19.94
CA GLU A 22 -4.65 38.01 18.56
C GLU A 22 -5.79 37.75 17.56
N PHE A 23 -6.67 36.77 17.87
CA PHE A 23 -7.85 36.45 17.06
C PHE A 23 -8.80 37.66 16.90
N ASN A 24 -9.05 38.41 17.98
CA ASN A 24 -9.91 39.61 17.93
C ASN A 24 -9.31 40.73 17.08
N LYS A 25 -8.00 40.96 17.18
CA LYS A 25 -7.28 41.93 16.34
C LYS A 25 -7.32 41.54 14.86
N ILE A 26 -7.15 40.25 14.55
CA ILE A 26 -7.25 39.72 13.19
C ILE A 26 -8.67 39.88 12.64
N ASN A 27 -9.70 39.52 13.41
CA ASN A 27 -11.10 39.68 12.99
C ASN A 27 -11.48 41.14 12.73
N ASN A 28 -11.03 42.07 13.60
CA ASN A 28 -11.24 43.49 13.39
C ASN A 28 -10.55 43.99 12.12
N GLN A 29 -9.32 43.52 11.85
CA GLN A 29 -8.62 43.88 10.63
C GLN A 29 -9.30 43.29 9.38
N LEU A 30 -9.77 42.04 9.43
CA LEU A 30 -10.50 41.42 8.32
C LEU A 30 -11.77 42.21 7.96
N ARG A 31 -12.48 42.77 8.93
CA ARG A 31 -13.64 43.66 8.68
C ARG A 31 -13.24 44.95 7.97
N ILE A 32 -12.10 45.54 8.34
CA ILE A 32 -11.55 46.74 7.69
C ILE A 32 -11.16 46.41 6.25
N ILE A 33 -10.41 45.32 6.06
CA ILE A 33 -9.97 44.84 4.75
C ILE A 33 -11.18 44.56 3.86
N TYR A 34 -12.23 43.89 4.35
CA TYR A 34 -13.45 43.62 3.58
C TYR A 34 -14.12 44.90 3.08
N LYS A 35 -14.33 45.87 3.97
CA LYS A 35 -14.94 47.17 3.60
C LYS A 35 -14.13 47.90 2.54
N GLN A 36 -12.80 47.84 2.66
CA GLN A 36 -11.91 48.44 1.70
C GLN A 36 -11.97 47.68 0.37
N LEU A 37 -11.77 46.37 0.33
CA LEU A 37 -11.78 45.59 -0.92
C LEU A 37 -13.09 45.69 -1.73
N LYS A 38 -14.22 45.93 -1.05
CA LYS A 38 -15.51 46.15 -1.70
C LYS A 38 -15.59 47.46 -2.50
N ASP A 39 -14.77 48.46 -2.18
CA ASP A 39 -14.73 49.73 -2.91
C ASP A 39 -13.87 49.59 -4.19
N PRO A 40 -14.46 49.75 -5.39
CA PRO A 40 -13.72 49.63 -6.66
C PRO A 40 -12.74 50.78 -6.90
N ASN A 41 -12.87 51.91 -6.19
CA ASN A 41 -12.10 53.15 -6.43
C ASN A 41 -10.84 53.29 -5.55
N ASN A 42 -10.44 52.25 -4.84
CA ASN A 42 -9.21 52.31 -4.05
C ASN A 42 -7.95 52.49 -4.90
N SER A 43 -6.96 53.15 -4.30
CA SER A 43 -5.62 53.27 -4.87
C SER A 43 -4.88 51.94 -4.85
N ASP A 44 -4.00 51.74 -5.83
CA ASP A 44 -3.21 50.51 -5.98
C ASP A 44 -2.37 50.21 -4.73
N TYR A 45 -1.85 51.25 -4.07
CA TYR A 45 -1.13 51.13 -2.80
C TYR A 45 -2.00 50.53 -1.69
N LEU A 46 -3.26 50.98 -1.55
CA LEU A 46 -4.17 50.48 -0.53
C LEU A 46 -4.59 49.03 -0.82
N ILE A 47 -4.80 48.70 -2.11
CA ILE A 47 -5.09 47.34 -2.55
C ILE A 47 -3.92 46.41 -2.20
N LEU A 48 -2.69 46.79 -2.54
CA LEU A 48 -1.48 46.02 -2.22
C LEU A 48 -1.30 45.81 -0.72
N GLN A 49 -1.52 46.86 0.08
CA GLN A 49 -1.44 46.75 1.53
C GLN A 49 -2.45 45.72 2.07
N ASN A 50 -3.69 45.75 1.59
CA ASN A 50 -4.74 44.83 2.02
C ASN A 50 -4.45 43.37 1.60
N ILE A 51 -3.94 43.17 0.39
CA ILE A 51 -3.50 41.86 -0.09
C ILE A 51 -2.37 41.31 0.78
N CYS A 52 -1.35 42.12 1.09
CA CYS A 52 -0.24 41.71 1.96
C CYS A 52 -0.71 41.38 3.38
N GLN A 53 -1.70 42.10 3.91
CA GLN A 53 -2.30 41.78 5.21
C GLN A 53 -3.05 40.44 5.17
N LEU A 54 -3.82 40.14 4.11
CA LEU A 54 -4.47 38.84 3.92
C LEU A 54 -3.45 37.69 3.83
N MET A 55 -2.34 37.89 3.11
CA MET A 55 -1.25 36.91 3.06
C MET A 55 -0.66 36.64 4.45
N TYR A 56 -0.40 37.70 5.22
CA TYR A 56 0.12 37.57 6.59
C TYR A 56 -0.85 36.79 7.48
N ILE A 57 -2.14 37.13 7.47
CA ILE A 57 -3.18 36.43 8.24
C ILE A 57 -3.20 34.93 7.90
N LYS A 58 -3.13 34.59 6.60
CA LYS A 58 -3.12 33.19 6.17
C LYS A 58 -1.84 32.45 6.57
N LEU A 59 -0.68 33.10 6.47
CA LEU A 59 0.61 32.55 6.92
C LEU A 59 0.66 32.34 8.43
N SER A 60 -0.04 33.17 9.20
CA SER A 60 -0.22 33.01 10.65
C SER A 60 -1.19 31.88 11.04
N GLY A 61 -1.78 31.16 10.07
CA GLY A 61 -2.64 30.00 10.32
C GLY A 61 -4.13 30.32 10.52
N TYR A 62 -4.55 31.58 10.33
CA TYR A 62 -5.94 31.99 10.47
C TYR A 62 -6.72 31.84 9.16
N GLU A 63 -8.03 31.59 9.27
CA GLU A 63 -8.93 31.59 8.13
C GLU A 63 -9.36 33.00 7.73
N LEU A 64 -9.62 33.20 6.44
CA LEU A 64 -10.10 34.48 5.90
C LEU A 64 -11.62 34.65 6.09
N SER A 65 -12.13 34.38 7.28
CA SER A 65 -13.55 34.53 7.64
C SER A 65 -13.68 35.45 8.85
N VAL A 66 -14.72 36.27 8.89
CA VAL A 66 -15.01 37.11 10.06
C VAL A 66 -16.07 36.42 10.90
N LEU A 67 -15.66 35.89 12.05
CA LEU A 67 -16.59 35.30 13.02
C LEU A 67 -17.19 36.39 13.92
N ASN A 68 -18.52 36.41 14.04
CA ASN A 68 -19.21 37.30 14.97
C ASN A 68 -19.26 36.64 16.35
N PRO A 69 -18.60 37.18 17.39
CA PRO A 69 -18.59 36.57 18.72
C PRO A 69 -19.98 36.51 19.38
N ASN A 70 -20.97 37.27 18.88
CA ASN A 70 -22.29 37.44 19.52
C ASN A 70 -23.49 36.99 18.65
N GLY A 71 -23.29 36.38 17.47
CA GLY A 71 -24.39 35.81 16.66
C GLY A 71 -25.41 36.80 16.07
N VAL A 72 -25.21 38.12 16.19
CA VAL A 72 -26.12 39.15 15.65
C VAL A 72 -25.40 39.95 14.55
N GLY A 73 -25.82 39.75 13.30
CA GLY A 73 -25.34 40.44 12.10
C GLY A 73 -24.90 39.48 10.99
N HIS A 74 -24.88 39.96 9.73
CA HIS A 74 -24.36 39.19 8.60
C HIS A 74 -22.92 38.74 8.87
N GLU A 75 -22.68 37.43 8.90
CA GLU A 75 -21.35 36.86 8.87
C GLU A 75 -20.73 37.16 7.50
N ILE A 76 -19.57 37.82 7.49
CA ILE A 76 -18.83 38.02 6.23
C ILE A 76 -18.21 36.68 5.90
N SER A 77 -18.79 36.01 4.90
CA SER A 77 -18.33 34.69 4.48
C SER A 77 -16.93 34.80 3.87
N GLN A 78 -16.18 33.72 4.02
CA GLN A 78 -14.86 33.57 3.42
C GLN A 78 -14.89 33.74 1.89
N GLU A 79 -16.01 33.41 1.26
CA GLU A 79 -16.22 33.50 -0.19
C GLU A 79 -16.32 34.96 -0.65
N GLU A 80 -16.95 35.84 0.13
CA GLU A 80 -17.07 37.25 -0.25
C GLU A 80 -15.71 37.98 -0.21
N ILE A 81 -14.91 37.75 0.85
CA ILE A 81 -13.56 38.34 0.96
C ILE A 81 -12.69 37.84 -0.20
N ARG A 82 -12.76 36.55 -0.54
CA ARG A 82 -12.04 35.98 -1.68
C ARG A 82 -12.46 36.63 -2.99
N LYS A 83 -13.76 36.75 -3.25
CA LYS A 83 -14.28 37.34 -4.49
C LYS A 83 -13.74 38.75 -4.71
N PHE A 84 -13.89 39.64 -3.73
CA PHE A 84 -13.41 41.02 -3.87
C PHE A 84 -11.88 41.10 -3.92
N ALA A 85 -11.15 40.25 -3.18
CA ALA A 85 -9.70 40.20 -3.26
C ALA A 85 -9.21 39.78 -4.65
N ILE A 86 -9.86 38.80 -5.28
CA ILE A 86 -9.56 38.35 -6.65
C ILE A 86 -9.83 39.48 -7.64
N GLU A 87 -11.01 40.13 -7.58
CA GLU A 87 -11.36 41.25 -8.46
C GLU A 87 -10.31 42.39 -8.40
N GLN A 88 -9.85 42.74 -7.20
CA GLN A 88 -8.84 43.78 -7.00
C GLN A 88 -7.45 43.34 -7.47
N CYS A 89 -7.07 42.06 -7.30
CA CYS A 89 -5.81 41.53 -7.86
C CYS A 89 -5.84 41.58 -9.39
N LEU A 90 -6.96 41.22 -10.02
CA LEU A 90 -7.13 41.29 -11.48
C LEU A 90 -7.07 42.72 -12.00
N LYS A 91 -7.56 43.70 -11.23
CA LYS A 91 -7.41 45.14 -11.54
C LYS A 91 -5.93 45.55 -11.59
N LEU A 92 -5.12 45.11 -10.62
CA LEU A 92 -3.68 45.39 -10.59
C LEU A 92 -2.90 44.72 -11.74
N ILE A 93 -3.36 43.56 -12.22
CA ILE A 93 -2.71 42.86 -13.34
C ILE A 93 -3.07 43.51 -14.68
N LYS A 94 -4.25 44.14 -14.81
CA LYS A 94 -4.74 44.77 -16.05
C LYS A 94 -4.01 46.05 -16.47
N SER A 95 -3.21 46.68 -15.60
CA SER A 95 -2.54 47.95 -15.94
C SER A 95 -1.57 47.74 -17.10
N PRO A 96 -1.78 48.29 -18.31
CA PRO A 96 -0.94 47.99 -19.47
C PRO A 96 0.52 48.40 -19.24
N ILE A 97 1.46 47.59 -19.75
CA ILE A 97 2.91 47.88 -19.64
C ILE A 97 3.29 49.07 -20.55
N ILE A 98 2.63 49.19 -21.70
CA ILE A 98 2.87 50.20 -22.73
C ILE A 98 1.53 50.89 -23.04
N GLU A 99 1.44 52.20 -22.81
CA GLU A 99 0.26 53.00 -23.19
C GLU A 99 0.40 53.55 -24.62
N ASP A 100 -0.74 53.87 -25.25
CA ASP A 100 -0.78 54.60 -26.52
C ASP A 100 -0.05 55.94 -26.34
N ASN A 101 1.16 56.07 -26.93
CA ASN A 101 2.09 57.22 -26.99
C ASN A 101 3.52 56.99 -26.42
N ASP A 102 4.02 55.75 -26.31
CA ASP A 102 5.39 55.43 -25.88
C ASP A 102 5.76 55.92 -24.45
N LYS A 103 4.77 56.31 -23.64
CA LYS A 103 4.98 56.65 -22.23
C LYS A 103 5.01 55.36 -21.41
N VAL A 104 6.19 55.06 -20.89
CA VAL A 104 6.39 53.92 -20.00
C VAL A 104 6.09 54.36 -18.57
N ASN A 105 5.11 53.73 -17.93
CA ASN A 105 4.86 53.86 -16.48
C ASN A 105 6.14 53.52 -15.70
N ASP A 106 6.25 53.91 -14.42
CA ASP A 106 7.40 53.50 -13.60
C ASP A 106 7.44 51.96 -13.50
N LEU A 107 8.23 51.34 -14.38
CA LEU A 107 8.23 49.89 -14.62
C LEU A 107 8.57 49.10 -13.38
N ASN A 108 9.33 49.69 -12.46
CA ASN A 108 9.67 49.04 -11.20
C ASN A 108 8.45 48.97 -10.27
N ASP A 109 7.65 50.04 -10.21
CA ASP A 109 6.41 50.06 -9.43
C ASP A 109 5.35 49.14 -10.08
N VAL A 110 5.24 49.11 -11.41
CA VAL A 110 4.37 48.17 -12.13
C VAL A 110 4.79 46.72 -11.88
N LEU A 111 6.10 46.43 -11.94
CA LEU A 111 6.65 45.09 -11.70
C LEU A 111 6.34 44.61 -10.28
N GLU A 112 6.59 45.43 -9.26
CA GLU A 112 6.32 45.07 -7.85
C GLU A 112 4.81 44.92 -7.57
N THR A 113 3.99 45.77 -8.19
CA THR A 113 2.53 45.73 -8.07
C THR A 113 1.96 44.44 -8.67
N ARG A 114 2.29 44.15 -9.93
CA ARG A 114 1.85 42.92 -10.62
C ARG A 114 2.38 41.68 -9.93
N ARG A 115 3.65 41.66 -9.52
CA ARG A 115 4.26 40.52 -8.81
C ARG A 115 3.55 40.20 -7.49
N THR A 116 3.19 41.23 -6.72
CA THR A 116 2.48 41.04 -5.45
C THR A 116 1.06 40.53 -5.68
N ALA A 117 0.36 41.07 -6.68
CA ALA A 117 -0.97 40.61 -7.07
C ALA A 117 -0.96 39.16 -7.57
N SER A 118 -0.04 38.82 -8.48
CA SER A 118 0.12 37.45 -9.00
C SER A 118 0.49 36.45 -7.91
N LEU A 119 1.37 36.84 -6.97
CA LEU A 119 1.69 36.02 -5.81
C LEU A 119 0.46 35.75 -4.95
N ALA A 120 -0.42 36.74 -4.77
CA ALA A 120 -1.67 36.60 -4.03
C ALA A 120 -2.62 35.63 -4.71
N LEU A 121 -2.85 35.81 -6.01
CA LEU A 121 -3.66 34.91 -6.81
C LEU A 121 -3.12 33.49 -6.71
N LYS A 122 -1.82 33.29 -6.90
CA LYS A 122 -1.15 31.99 -6.83
C LYS A 122 -1.25 31.33 -5.46
N LYS A 123 -0.98 32.06 -4.36
CA LYS A 123 -0.81 31.46 -3.02
C LYS A 123 -2.09 31.42 -2.19
N LEU A 124 -2.98 32.40 -2.37
CA LEU A 124 -4.22 32.51 -1.60
C LEU A 124 -5.44 32.03 -2.39
N PHE A 125 -5.48 32.31 -3.69
CA PHE A 125 -6.74 32.26 -4.45
C PHE A 125 -6.77 31.26 -5.61
N ALA A 126 -5.67 30.57 -5.92
CA ALA A 126 -5.55 29.75 -7.14
C ALA A 126 -6.62 28.66 -7.27
N ARG A 127 -7.07 28.07 -6.16
CA ARG A 127 -8.15 27.05 -6.13
C ARG A 127 -9.56 27.62 -6.26
N TYR A 128 -9.71 28.94 -6.22
CA TYR A 128 -11.00 29.64 -6.22
C TYR A 128 -11.17 30.53 -7.45
N LEU A 129 -10.17 30.56 -8.35
CA LEU A 129 -10.24 31.29 -9.60
C LEU A 129 -11.26 30.63 -10.53
N LYS A 130 -12.13 31.44 -11.13
CA LYS A 130 -13.06 31.00 -12.17
C LYS A 130 -12.38 30.99 -13.54
N ILE A 131 -12.88 30.18 -14.47
CA ILE A 131 -12.40 30.12 -15.86
C ILE A 131 -12.28 31.52 -16.49
N ASN A 132 -13.32 32.36 -16.40
CA ASN A 132 -13.31 33.71 -16.98
C ASN A 132 -12.22 34.62 -16.38
N GLU A 133 -11.88 34.44 -15.11
CA GLU A 133 -10.82 35.19 -14.43
C GLU A 133 -9.44 34.74 -14.91
N LEU A 134 -9.27 33.44 -15.14
CA LEU A 134 -8.07 32.86 -15.75
C LEU A 134 -7.88 33.31 -17.20
N GLU A 135 -8.96 33.31 -17.99
CA GLU A 135 -8.96 33.83 -19.36
C GLU A 135 -8.55 35.30 -19.41
N MET A 136 -9.01 36.12 -18.45
CA MET A 136 -8.56 37.51 -18.36
C MET A 136 -7.06 37.65 -18.07
N ILE A 137 -6.50 36.85 -17.15
CA ILE A 137 -5.05 36.87 -16.85
C ILE A 137 -4.26 36.51 -18.11
N ILE A 138 -4.68 35.46 -18.81
CA ILE A 138 -4.02 34.98 -20.01
C ILE A 138 -4.17 36.00 -21.16
N THR A 139 -5.32 36.66 -21.31
CA THR A 139 -5.54 37.70 -22.33
C THR A 139 -4.58 38.87 -22.15
N ASN A 140 -4.39 39.31 -20.90
CA ASN A 140 -3.46 40.39 -20.57
C ASN A 140 -2.03 39.99 -20.91
N ALA A 141 -1.59 38.79 -20.50
CA ALA A 141 -0.25 38.30 -20.81
C ALA A 141 -0.01 38.16 -22.32
N SER A 142 -1.00 37.67 -23.08
CA SER A 142 -0.94 37.64 -24.55
C SER A 142 -0.79 39.04 -25.16
N SER A 143 -1.54 40.01 -24.65
CA SER A 143 -1.45 41.41 -25.08
C SER A 143 -0.08 42.01 -24.79
N ASP A 144 0.47 41.76 -23.61
CA ASP A 144 1.79 42.24 -23.20
C ASP A 144 2.91 41.61 -24.03
N ILE A 145 2.84 40.29 -24.29
CA ILE A 145 3.77 39.58 -25.18
C ILE A 145 3.72 40.18 -26.59
N ASN A 146 2.52 40.33 -27.17
CA ASN A 146 2.36 40.84 -28.53
C ASN A 146 2.84 42.30 -28.65
N SER A 147 2.62 43.12 -27.62
CA SER A 147 3.09 44.50 -27.57
C SER A 147 4.62 44.55 -27.53
N ILE A 148 5.24 43.76 -26.67
CA ILE A 148 6.70 43.71 -26.52
C ILE A 148 7.38 43.23 -27.81
N VAL A 149 6.83 42.21 -28.48
CA VAL A 149 7.33 41.75 -29.79
C VAL A 149 7.16 42.82 -30.87
N LYS A 150 6.06 43.58 -30.86
CA LYS A 150 5.78 44.63 -31.85
C LYS A 150 6.70 45.85 -31.70
N TYR A 151 7.02 46.24 -30.46
CA TYR A 151 7.80 47.45 -30.17
C TYR A 151 9.30 47.18 -29.93
N GLU A 152 9.77 45.97 -30.21
CA GLU A 152 11.15 45.52 -29.96
C GLU A 152 12.23 46.44 -30.57
N GLN A 153 11.92 47.04 -31.73
CA GLN A 153 12.85 47.90 -32.47
C GLN A 153 12.81 49.38 -32.03
N SER A 154 11.97 49.73 -31.07
CA SER A 154 11.88 51.12 -30.59
C SER A 154 13.06 51.49 -29.67
N GLU A 155 13.51 52.74 -29.75
CA GLU A 155 14.65 53.22 -28.94
C GLU A 155 14.34 53.21 -27.43
N HIS A 156 13.07 53.36 -27.06
CA HIS A 156 12.60 53.26 -25.68
C HIS A 156 12.58 51.82 -25.16
N PHE A 157 12.23 50.85 -26.00
CA PHE A 157 12.27 49.44 -25.63
C PHE A 157 13.70 48.98 -25.34
N LEU A 158 14.68 49.34 -26.18
CA LEU A 158 16.09 48.98 -25.97
C LEU A 158 16.66 49.44 -24.61
N LYS A 159 16.16 50.55 -24.07
CA LYS A 159 16.58 51.08 -22.75
C LYS A 159 15.98 50.31 -21.57
N LEU A 160 14.85 49.61 -21.77
CA LEU A 160 14.04 48.99 -20.72
C LEU A 160 13.82 47.47 -20.94
N LYS A 161 14.47 46.92 -21.96
CA LYS A 161 14.30 45.55 -22.48
C LYS A 161 14.45 44.47 -21.42
N ASP A 162 15.47 44.55 -20.56
CA ASP A 162 15.72 43.57 -19.49
C ASP A 162 14.59 43.53 -18.45
N THR A 163 14.03 44.69 -18.08
CA THR A 163 12.92 44.79 -17.13
C THR A 163 11.65 44.22 -17.73
N LEU A 164 11.36 44.55 -19.00
CA LEU A 164 10.21 44.01 -19.74
C LEU A 164 10.27 42.48 -19.87
N TRP A 165 11.43 41.94 -20.22
CA TRP A 165 11.62 40.48 -20.29
C TRP A 165 11.48 39.80 -18.92
N THR A 166 11.87 40.48 -17.84
CA THR A 166 11.68 39.99 -16.47
C THR A 166 10.20 39.95 -16.08
N ILE A 167 9.43 40.97 -16.46
CA ILE A 167 7.97 41.02 -16.23
C ILE A 167 7.28 39.85 -16.93
N ILE A 168 7.48 39.70 -18.25
CA ILE A 168 6.92 38.55 -19.01
C ILE A 168 7.36 37.23 -18.39
N GLY A 169 8.64 37.10 -18.02
CA GLY A 169 9.16 35.89 -17.41
C GLY A 169 8.39 35.52 -16.15
N ASN A 170 8.12 36.48 -15.26
CA ASN A 170 7.35 36.24 -14.04
C ASN A 170 5.89 35.90 -14.35
N GLU A 171 5.25 36.60 -15.29
CA GLU A 171 3.86 36.33 -15.68
C GLU A 171 3.67 34.92 -16.24
N LEU A 172 4.57 34.47 -17.12
CA LEU A 172 4.55 33.11 -17.66
C LEU A 172 4.76 32.05 -16.56
N GLN A 173 5.62 32.32 -15.59
CA GLN A 173 5.80 31.43 -14.44
C GLN A 173 4.53 31.37 -13.58
N ASP A 174 3.92 32.53 -13.29
CA ASP A 174 2.74 32.61 -12.45
C ASP A 174 1.53 31.92 -13.11
N ILE A 175 1.31 32.15 -14.41
CA ILE A 175 0.28 31.48 -15.20
C ILE A 175 0.50 29.96 -15.20
N GLY A 176 1.72 29.52 -15.50
CA GLY A 176 2.07 28.11 -15.51
C GLY A 176 1.87 27.42 -14.14
N GLU A 177 2.14 28.14 -13.05
CA GLU A 177 1.90 27.63 -11.70
C GLU A 177 0.40 27.58 -11.35
N ILE A 178 -0.38 28.57 -11.77
CA ILE A 178 -1.85 28.61 -11.61
C ILE A 178 -2.49 27.41 -12.32
N PHE A 179 -2.01 27.01 -13.51
CA PHE A 179 -2.52 25.81 -14.20
C PHE A 179 -2.43 24.52 -13.38
N ASN A 180 -1.53 24.41 -12.39
CA ASN A 180 -1.50 23.21 -11.53
C ASN A 180 -2.67 23.13 -10.53
N PHE A 181 -3.46 24.20 -10.38
CA PHE A 181 -4.57 24.27 -9.43
C PHE A 181 -5.95 24.24 -10.09
N VAL A 182 -6.01 24.36 -11.42
CA VAL A 182 -7.24 24.39 -12.24
C VAL A 182 -7.48 22.99 -12.84
N ASP A 183 -7.21 21.94 -12.07
CA ASP A 183 -7.40 20.55 -12.48
C ASP A 183 -8.89 20.27 -12.69
N GLY A 184 -9.30 20.03 -13.94
CA GLY A 184 -10.63 19.54 -14.30
C GLY A 184 -11.58 20.53 -14.99
N GLU A 185 -11.27 21.83 -15.04
CA GLU A 185 -12.09 22.82 -15.75
C GLU A 185 -11.66 22.98 -17.23
N ILE A 186 -12.63 23.23 -18.12
CA ILE A 186 -12.43 23.28 -19.58
C ILE A 186 -12.26 24.76 -19.99
N LEU A 187 -11.05 25.19 -20.34
CA LEU A 187 -10.82 26.47 -21.01
C LEU A 187 -11.44 26.47 -22.42
N ASP A 188 -11.93 27.62 -22.89
CA ASP A 188 -12.53 27.71 -24.22
C ASP A 188 -11.49 27.42 -25.32
N LYS A 189 -11.90 26.67 -26.36
CA LYS A 189 -11.01 26.17 -27.42
C LYS A 189 -10.34 27.27 -28.25
N PRO A 190 -11.02 28.36 -28.67
CA PRO A 190 -10.41 29.45 -29.41
C PRO A 190 -9.35 30.17 -28.56
N PHE A 191 -9.66 30.38 -27.28
CA PHE A 191 -8.80 31.07 -26.34
C PHE A 191 -7.46 30.33 -26.13
N MET A 192 -7.54 29.01 -25.92
CA MET A 192 -6.36 28.16 -25.82
C MET A 192 -5.51 28.17 -27.08
N LYS A 193 -6.13 28.25 -28.26
CA LYS A 193 -5.42 28.31 -29.55
C LYS A 193 -4.66 29.62 -29.73
N ASP A 194 -5.26 30.76 -29.38
CA ASP A 194 -4.61 32.06 -29.53
C ASP A 194 -3.43 32.21 -28.57
N PHE A 195 -3.62 31.85 -27.28
CA PHE A 195 -2.56 31.93 -26.28
C PHE A 195 -1.35 31.07 -26.64
N THR A 196 -1.58 29.80 -26.99
CA THR A 196 -0.49 28.90 -27.39
C THR A 196 0.21 29.34 -28.67
N THR A 197 -0.52 29.90 -29.64
CA THR A 197 0.07 30.49 -30.84
C THR A 197 1.04 31.61 -30.45
N SER A 198 0.65 32.51 -29.54
CA SER A 198 1.55 33.55 -29.01
C SER A 198 2.77 32.96 -28.27
N LEU A 199 2.60 31.89 -27.48
CA LEU A 199 3.72 31.22 -26.80
C LEU A 199 4.72 30.59 -27.78
N PHE A 200 4.26 29.91 -28.83
CA PHE A 200 5.14 29.30 -29.83
C PHE A 200 5.77 30.34 -30.77
N GLN A 201 5.07 31.44 -31.07
CA GLN A 201 5.67 32.60 -31.75
C GLN A 201 6.82 33.18 -30.92
N LEU A 202 6.61 33.35 -29.61
CA LEU A 202 7.65 33.82 -28.70
C LEU A 202 8.81 32.80 -28.55
N LEU A 203 8.55 31.50 -28.66
CA LEU A 203 9.59 30.47 -28.62
C LEU A 203 10.52 30.54 -29.85
N ASN A 204 9.94 30.83 -31.02
CA ASN A 204 10.64 31.04 -32.29
C ASN A 204 11.31 32.41 -32.40
N HIS A 205 11.09 33.29 -31.43
CA HIS A 205 11.77 34.58 -31.37
C HIS A 205 13.26 34.38 -31.07
N ASP A 206 14.09 34.86 -31.99
CA ASP A 206 15.55 34.77 -31.94
C ASP A 206 16.14 36.08 -31.38
N ASP A 207 15.81 36.42 -30.13
CA ASP A 207 16.47 37.52 -29.43
C ASP A 207 17.91 37.12 -29.07
N GLN A 208 18.90 37.98 -29.33
CA GLN A 208 20.30 37.77 -28.92
C GLN A 208 20.51 38.01 -27.42
N ASP A 209 19.53 38.59 -26.74
CA ASP A 209 19.63 39.05 -25.35
C ASP A 209 19.89 37.98 -24.30
N ASN A 210 20.71 38.36 -23.31
CA ASN A 210 21.08 37.49 -22.19
C ASN A 210 19.91 37.20 -21.23
N VAL A 211 19.06 38.19 -20.94
CA VAL A 211 17.93 38.02 -20.00
C VAL A 211 16.86 37.14 -20.61
N PHE A 212 16.43 37.39 -21.85
CA PHE A 212 15.47 36.55 -22.54
C PHE A 212 15.93 35.08 -22.61
N LYS A 213 17.17 34.84 -23.08
CA LYS A 213 17.73 33.48 -23.20
C LYS A 213 17.85 32.77 -21.84
N LYS A 214 18.34 33.45 -20.79
CA LYS A 214 18.65 32.79 -19.51
C LYS A 214 17.46 32.72 -18.54
N TYR A 215 16.51 33.64 -18.64
CA TYR A 215 15.46 33.84 -17.63
C TYR A 215 14.06 33.60 -18.18
N THR A 216 13.71 34.22 -19.30
CA THR A 216 12.34 34.23 -19.85
C THR A 216 12.07 32.96 -20.67
N LYS A 217 12.98 32.56 -21.56
CA LYS A 217 12.83 31.39 -22.44
C LYS A 217 12.64 30.06 -21.67
N PRO A 218 13.38 29.74 -20.59
CA PRO A 218 13.10 28.54 -19.79
C PRO A 218 11.70 28.54 -19.15
N ARG A 219 11.22 29.71 -18.68
CA ARG A 219 9.90 29.85 -18.06
C ARG A 219 8.77 29.75 -19.06
N LEU A 220 8.96 30.31 -20.26
CA LEU A 220 8.07 30.09 -21.39
C LEU A 220 7.90 28.60 -21.67
N ILE A 221 9.00 27.86 -21.78
CA ILE A 221 8.97 26.41 -22.04
C ILE A 221 8.27 25.66 -20.90
N MET A 222 8.51 26.04 -19.63
CA MET A 222 7.83 25.44 -18.49
C MET A 222 6.33 25.75 -18.45
N CYS A 223 5.93 26.97 -18.82
CA CYS A 223 4.53 27.34 -18.96
C CYS A 223 3.84 26.46 -20.02
N ILE A 224 4.48 26.27 -21.18
CA ILE A 224 3.99 25.34 -22.22
C ILE A 224 3.89 23.91 -21.66
N ALA A 225 4.89 23.45 -20.90
CA ALA A 225 4.87 22.12 -20.30
C ALA A 225 3.73 21.93 -19.29
N GLN A 226 3.34 22.99 -18.59
CA GLN A 226 2.23 22.96 -17.62
C GLN A 226 0.85 22.96 -18.27
N LEU A 227 0.72 23.44 -19.52
CA LEU A 227 -0.53 23.32 -20.29
C LEU A 227 -0.98 21.86 -20.45
N PHE A 228 -0.04 20.92 -20.55
CA PHE A 228 -0.32 19.48 -20.66
C PHE A 228 -0.96 18.86 -19.41
N LYS A 229 -1.07 19.60 -18.30
CA LYS A 229 -1.77 19.09 -17.11
C LYS A 229 -3.28 19.35 -17.13
N LEU A 230 -3.77 20.23 -18.01
CA LEU A 230 -5.18 20.58 -18.13
C LEU A 230 -5.98 19.46 -18.84
N ASN A 231 -7.27 19.32 -18.52
CA ASN A 231 -8.11 18.22 -18.99
C ASN A 231 -8.37 18.29 -20.52
N HIS A 232 -8.04 17.20 -21.23
CA HIS A 232 -7.71 17.19 -22.66
C HIS A 232 -8.90 17.14 -23.65
N LYS A 233 -9.86 18.06 -23.58
CA LYS A 233 -10.82 18.25 -24.71
C LYS A 233 -10.41 19.42 -25.60
N GLY A 234 -9.45 19.19 -26.51
CA GLY A 234 -9.11 20.15 -27.57
C GLY A 234 -7.63 20.57 -27.66
N ILE A 235 -6.77 20.11 -26.75
CA ILE A 235 -5.31 20.32 -26.81
C ILE A 235 -4.70 19.73 -28.11
N GLU A 236 -5.33 18.70 -28.68
CA GLU A 236 -4.99 18.10 -29.98
C GLU A 236 -4.92 19.08 -31.15
N TYR A 237 -5.74 20.15 -31.13
CA TYR A 237 -5.78 21.16 -32.20
C TYR A 237 -4.68 22.21 -32.08
N VAL A 238 -3.97 22.22 -30.96
CA VAL A 238 -3.05 23.28 -30.56
C VAL A 238 -1.59 22.82 -30.57
N LEU A 239 -1.35 21.56 -30.23
CA LEU A 239 -0.01 20.97 -30.15
C LEU A 239 0.22 20.05 -31.36
N THR A 240 0.54 20.69 -32.49
CA THR A 240 0.78 20.02 -33.78
C THR A 240 2.21 19.47 -33.89
N ARG A 241 2.43 18.59 -34.88
CA ARG A 241 3.78 18.13 -35.24
C ARG A 241 4.72 19.27 -35.66
N ASP A 242 4.18 20.37 -36.19
CA ASP A 242 4.97 21.55 -36.54
C ASP A 242 5.53 22.25 -35.30
N ASN A 243 4.71 22.36 -34.24
CA ASN A 243 5.15 22.90 -32.95
C ASN A 243 6.20 21.98 -32.30
N LEU A 244 6.06 20.65 -32.45
CA LEU A 244 7.09 19.71 -32.00
C LEU A 244 8.40 19.85 -32.80
N ALA A 245 8.33 20.08 -34.12
CA ALA A 245 9.50 20.34 -34.94
C ALA A 245 10.23 21.63 -34.51
N LEU A 246 9.48 22.67 -34.14
CA LEU A 246 10.04 23.90 -33.58
C LEU A 246 10.75 23.66 -32.23
N VAL A 247 10.16 22.84 -31.35
CA VAL A 247 10.81 22.41 -30.10
C VAL A 247 12.10 21.64 -30.40
N GLY A 248 12.08 20.73 -31.37
CA GLY A 248 13.26 19.99 -31.83
C GLY A 248 14.37 20.89 -32.38
N LYS A 249 14.02 21.89 -33.20
CA LYS A 249 14.94 22.91 -33.72
C LYS A 249 15.58 23.71 -32.59
N THR A 250 14.77 24.20 -31.64
CA THR A 250 15.23 24.94 -30.46
C THR A 250 16.19 24.08 -29.62
N PHE A 251 15.85 22.80 -29.44
CA PHE A 251 16.68 21.84 -28.71
C PHE A 251 18.03 21.62 -29.39
N ALA A 252 18.07 21.49 -30.71
CA ALA A 252 19.31 21.33 -31.47
C ALA A 252 20.23 22.57 -31.36
N GLN A 253 19.66 23.78 -31.48
CA GLN A 253 20.38 25.06 -31.47
C GLN A 253 20.86 25.48 -30.07
N THR A 254 20.29 24.93 -29.00
CA THR A 254 20.65 25.30 -27.63
C THR A 254 22.04 24.75 -27.27
N SER A 255 22.95 25.62 -26.85
CA SER A 255 24.27 25.25 -26.35
C SER A 255 24.21 24.68 -24.93
N LEU A 256 25.19 23.85 -24.57
CA LEU A 256 25.33 23.32 -23.20
C LEU A 256 25.51 24.41 -22.13
N SER A 257 25.91 25.63 -22.51
CA SER A 257 26.02 26.79 -21.61
C SER A 257 24.67 27.33 -21.11
N GLY A 258 23.55 26.91 -21.69
CA GLY A 258 22.19 27.22 -21.26
C GLY A 258 21.46 26.03 -20.60
N PRO A 259 21.90 25.51 -19.44
CA PRO A 259 21.40 24.26 -18.87
C PRO A 259 19.89 24.32 -18.53
N ASN A 260 19.40 25.48 -18.11
CA ASN A 260 17.99 25.66 -17.75
C ASN A 260 17.05 25.47 -18.95
N ILE A 261 17.47 25.86 -20.15
CA ILE A 261 16.67 25.69 -21.37
C ILE A 261 16.56 24.19 -21.68
N ILE A 262 17.67 23.45 -21.66
CA ILE A 262 17.69 22.00 -21.94
C ILE A 262 16.83 21.25 -20.92
N ILE A 263 16.95 21.58 -19.63
CA ILE A 263 16.13 20.96 -18.57
C ILE A 263 14.64 21.24 -18.79
N SER A 264 14.28 22.49 -19.11
CA SER A 264 12.88 22.88 -19.37
C SER A 264 12.33 22.17 -20.61
N LEU A 265 13.12 22.05 -21.68
CA LEU A 265 12.74 21.33 -22.89
C LEU A 265 12.55 19.83 -22.60
N CYS A 266 13.45 19.20 -21.84
CA CYS A 266 13.27 17.82 -21.41
C CYS A 266 11.97 17.64 -20.62
N LYS A 267 11.64 18.59 -19.72
CA LYS A 267 10.40 18.55 -18.95
C LYS A 267 9.15 18.69 -19.82
N LEU A 268 9.20 19.55 -20.84
CA LEU A 268 8.16 19.68 -21.85
C LEU A 268 7.97 18.37 -22.62
N LEU A 269 9.07 17.79 -23.12
CA LEU A 269 9.05 16.51 -23.83
C LEU A 269 8.46 15.40 -22.95
N ASP A 270 8.85 15.31 -21.67
CA ASP A 270 8.30 14.32 -20.72
C ASP A 270 6.77 14.40 -20.56
N GLN A 271 6.17 15.60 -20.63
CA GLN A 271 4.71 15.72 -20.63
C GLN A 271 4.11 15.37 -21.99
N TRP A 272 4.78 15.78 -23.07
CA TRP A 272 4.34 15.53 -24.43
C TRP A 272 4.36 14.03 -24.79
N ILE A 273 5.22 13.21 -24.16
CA ILE A 273 5.29 11.75 -24.35
C ILE A 273 3.95 11.06 -24.08
N LYS A 274 3.18 11.57 -23.11
CA LYS A 274 1.85 11.02 -22.79
C LYS A 274 0.84 11.21 -23.93
N PHE A 275 1.13 12.12 -24.85
CA PHE A 275 0.24 12.54 -25.92
C PHE A 275 0.69 12.05 -27.32
N ASP A 276 1.93 12.34 -27.71
CA ASP A 276 2.51 11.92 -29.00
C ASP A 276 3.88 11.26 -28.80
N TRP A 277 3.84 9.97 -28.45
CA TRP A 277 5.04 9.17 -28.22
C TRP A 277 5.89 9.01 -29.50
N GLU A 278 5.25 8.79 -30.66
CA GLU A 278 5.95 8.58 -31.94
C GLU A 278 6.68 9.85 -32.41
N GLY A 279 6.03 11.01 -32.30
CA GLY A 279 6.65 12.29 -32.62
C GLY A 279 7.90 12.54 -31.80
N ILE A 280 7.87 12.25 -30.50
CA ILE A 280 9.03 12.46 -29.62
C ILE A 280 10.11 11.42 -29.85
N LYS A 281 9.75 10.19 -30.22
CA LYS A 281 10.72 9.18 -30.65
C LYS A 281 11.55 9.64 -31.85
N SER A 282 10.99 10.45 -32.75
CA SER A 282 11.78 11.05 -33.85
C SER A 282 12.94 11.93 -33.37
N LEU A 283 12.84 12.51 -32.16
CA LEU A 283 13.86 13.37 -31.54
C LEU A 283 14.94 12.60 -30.76
N GLU A 284 14.84 11.26 -30.65
CA GLU A 284 15.78 10.42 -29.91
C GLU A 284 17.24 10.64 -30.34
N GLY A 285 17.48 10.78 -31.64
CA GLY A 285 18.83 11.05 -32.18
C GLY A 285 19.42 12.35 -31.62
N LEU A 286 18.62 13.42 -31.53
CA LEU A 286 19.06 14.72 -30.99
C LEU A 286 19.38 14.64 -29.50
N LEU A 287 18.57 13.90 -28.72
CA LEU A 287 18.83 13.65 -27.30
C LEU A 287 20.17 12.92 -27.10
N ILE A 288 20.44 11.90 -27.90
CA ILE A 288 21.71 11.15 -27.88
C ILE A 288 22.88 12.06 -28.27
N THR A 289 22.73 12.91 -29.28
CA THR A 289 23.76 13.88 -29.68
C THR A 289 24.10 14.85 -28.54
N LYS A 290 23.12 15.34 -27.78
CA LYS A 290 23.39 16.19 -26.60
C LYS A 290 24.15 15.46 -25.49
N ILE A 291 23.88 14.16 -25.30
CA ILE A 291 24.69 13.33 -24.39
C ILE A 291 26.13 13.17 -24.93
N SER A 292 26.32 13.00 -26.24
CA SER A 292 27.65 12.99 -26.85
C SER A 292 28.42 14.29 -26.61
N GLU A 293 27.77 15.45 -26.75
CA GLU A 293 28.39 16.75 -26.45
C GLU A 293 28.86 16.79 -24.99
N ILE A 294 28.02 16.36 -24.03
CA ILE A 294 28.41 16.27 -22.61
C ILE A 294 29.61 15.34 -22.44
N ILE A 295 29.61 14.16 -23.03
CA ILE A 295 30.72 13.19 -22.93
C ILE A 295 32.01 13.76 -23.49
N GLN A 296 31.96 14.48 -24.61
CA GLN A 296 33.13 15.15 -25.17
C GLN A 296 33.69 16.21 -24.23
N THR A 297 32.83 17.01 -23.57
CA THR A 297 33.28 17.96 -22.55
C THR A 297 33.87 17.26 -21.31
N VAL A 298 33.33 16.12 -20.90
CA VAL A 298 33.91 15.33 -19.80
C VAL A 298 35.30 14.82 -20.19
N LYS A 299 35.47 14.30 -21.41
CA LYS A 299 36.77 13.84 -21.93
C LYS A 299 37.77 14.99 -22.05
N SER A 300 37.35 16.18 -22.48
CA SER A 300 38.25 17.34 -22.56
C SER A 300 38.72 17.79 -21.18
N ILE A 301 37.81 17.86 -20.20
CA ILE A 301 38.13 18.17 -18.79
C ILE A 301 39.10 17.13 -18.22
N GLN A 302 38.91 15.84 -18.51
CA GLN A 302 39.84 14.78 -18.10
C GLN A 302 41.23 14.95 -18.71
N SER A 303 41.31 15.22 -20.00
CA SER A 303 42.59 15.45 -20.67
C SER A 303 43.33 16.70 -20.14
N GLU A 304 42.59 17.74 -19.72
CA GLU A 304 43.18 18.92 -19.07
C GLU A 304 43.64 18.63 -17.65
N ASN A 305 42.87 17.84 -16.90
CA ASN A 305 43.23 17.40 -15.55
C ASN A 305 44.53 16.58 -15.59
N ASP A 306 44.66 15.66 -16.55
CA ASP A 306 45.86 14.83 -16.74
C ASP A 306 47.08 15.69 -17.12
N LYS A 307 46.89 16.73 -17.95
CA LYS A 307 47.96 17.67 -18.35
C LYS A 307 48.41 18.61 -17.23
N LYS A 308 47.48 19.11 -16.43
CA LYS A 308 47.76 20.12 -15.38
C LYS A 308 48.02 19.50 -14.00
N GLN A 309 47.84 18.18 -13.85
CA GLN A 309 47.77 17.50 -12.54
C GLN A 309 46.75 18.14 -11.57
N ILE A 310 45.74 18.83 -12.11
CA ILE A 310 44.63 19.42 -11.35
C ILE A 310 43.46 18.45 -11.41
N LYS A 311 42.68 18.35 -10.32
CA LYS A 311 41.49 17.47 -10.26
C LYS A 311 40.21 18.29 -10.33
N ASN A 312 39.86 18.82 -11.50
CA ASN A 312 38.58 19.53 -11.68
C ASN A 312 37.44 18.53 -12.02
N TYR A 313 36.44 18.41 -11.14
CA TYR A 313 35.22 17.61 -11.33
C TYR A 313 33.95 18.47 -11.50
N ASP A 314 34.09 19.75 -11.82
CA ASP A 314 33.00 20.74 -11.94
C ASP A 314 31.95 20.35 -12.98
N TRP A 315 32.26 19.44 -13.91
CA TRP A 315 31.30 18.97 -14.90
C TRP A 315 30.05 18.38 -14.23
N ILE A 316 30.21 17.71 -13.07
CA ILE A 316 29.06 17.16 -12.32
C ILE A 316 28.16 18.29 -11.85
N LEU A 317 28.70 19.36 -11.25
CA LEU A 317 27.88 20.49 -10.79
C LEU A 317 27.26 21.27 -11.95
N LYS A 318 27.98 21.42 -13.06
CA LYS A 318 27.53 22.21 -14.21
C LYS A 318 26.50 21.47 -15.06
N TYR A 319 26.68 20.18 -15.28
CA TYR A 319 25.90 19.39 -16.25
C TYR A 319 25.12 18.23 -15.64
N GLY A 320 25.32 17.87 -14.37
CA GLY A 320 24.67 16.71 -13.75
C GLY A 320 23.14 16.74 -13.86
N TYR A 321 22.51 17.89 -13.62
CA TYR A 321 21.05 18.04 -13.79
C TYR A 321 20.60 17.93 -15.25
N VAL A 322 21.41 18.41 -16.20
CA VAL A 322 21.15 18.28 -17.63
C VAL A 322 21.22 16.81 -18.03
N THR A 323 22.26 16.09 -17.61
CA THR A 323 22.42 14.66 -17.84
C THR A 323 21.24 13.86 -17.28
N ILE A 324 20.81 14.16 -16.06
CA ILE A 324 19.64 13.50 -15.44
C ILE A 324 18.38 13.77 -16.26
N ALA A 325 18.14 15.01 -16.68
CA ALA A 325 16.96 15.37 -17.48
C ALA A 325 16.96 14.63 -18.83
N LEU A 326 18.07 14.63 -19.56
CA LEU A 326 18.22 13.93 -20.84
C LEU A 326 17.98 12.42 -20.72
N LEU A 327 18.59 11.79 -19.72
CA LEU A 327 18.47 10.35 -19.50
C LEU A 327 17.06 9.94 -19.07
N ASN A 328 16.37 10.77 -18.26
CA ASN A 328 14.98 10.49 -17.90
C ASN A 328 14.03 10.58 -19.10
N THR A 329 14.21 11.59 -19.96
CA THR A 329 13.43 11.72 -21.19
C THR A 329 13.67 10.51 -22.09
N LEU A 330 14.94 10.13 -22.31
CA LEU A 330 15.30 8.96 -23.10
C LEU A 330 14.68 7.68 -22.54
N ARG A 331 14.74 7.47 -21.22
CA ARG A 331 14.16 6.29 -20.54
C ARG A 331 12.68 6.09 -20.84
N ASN A 332 11.93 7.18 -21.08
CA ASN A 332 10.50 7.12 -21.37
C ASN A 332 10.19 6.80 -22.85
N ILE A 333 11.19 6.90 -23.74
CA ILE A 333 11.03 6.79 -25.20
C ILE A 333 11.74 5.56 -25.78
N THR A 334 12.85 5.14 -25.18
CA THR A 334 13.69 4.04 -25.67
C THR A 334 12.94 2.69 -25.56
N THR A 335 12.48 2.17 -26.70
CA THR A 335 11.87 0.83 -26.82
C THR A 335 12.79 -0.12 -27.58
N VAL A 336 12.88 -1.37 -27.10
CA VAL A 336 13.65 -2.49 -27.63
C VAL A 336 13.34 -2.76 -29.12
N LYS A 337 14.16 -2.23 -30.03
CA LYS A 337 14.53 -2.84 -31.33
C LYS A 337 15.95 -2.39 -31.66
N SER A 338 16.82 -3.35 -32.01
CA SER A 338 18.26 -3.17 -32.21
C SER A 338 18.60 -2.20 -33.36
N ASP A 339 18.73 -0.91 -33.05
CA ASP A 339 19.23 0.13 -33.95
C ASP A 339 20.65 0.57 -33.56
N SER A 340 21.43 1.09 -34.53
CA SER A 340 22.78 1.65 -34.31
C SER A 340 22.84 2.80 -33.29
N LYS A 341 21.70 3.46 -33.04
CA LYS A 341 21.56 4.50 -32.01
C LYS A 341 21.60 3.92 -30.59
N ILE A 342 21.10 2.70 -30.40
CA ILE A 342 21.08 2.02 -29.08
C ILE A 342 22.50 1.61 -28.67
N SER A 343 23.31 1.12 -29.60
CA SER A 343 24.71 0.78 -29.29
C SER A 343 25.52 2.02 -28.89
N GLN A 344 25.28 3.15 -29.55
CA GLN A 344 25.88 4.43 -29.19
C GLN A 344 25.42 4.90 -27.80
N LEU A 345 24.13 4.81 -27.48
CA LEU A 345 23.59 5.13 -26.16
C LEU A 345 24.18 4.23 -25.07
N ASN A 346 24.29 2.92 -25.31
CA ASN A 346 24.90 1.98 -24.37
C ASN A 346 26.37 2.34 -24.09
N ASN A 347 27.15 2.66 -25.12
CA ASN A 347 28.53 3.12 -24.96
C ASN A 347 28.62 4.41 -24.13
N HIS A 348 27.70 5.35 -24.34
CA HIS A 348 27.64 6.59 -23.57
C HIS A 348 27.28 6.33 -22.10
N VAL A 349 26.29 5.49 -21.83
CA VAL A 349 25.83 5.14 -20.48
C VAL A 349 26.93 4.41 -19.72
N THR A 350 27.61 3.44 -20.35
CA THR A 350 28.75 2.73 -19.76
C THR A 350 29.91 3.69 -19.45
N PHE A 351 30.22 4.63 -20.35
CA PHE A 351 31.22 5.67 -20.08
C PHE A 351 30.84 6.52 -18.87
N LEU A 352 29.59 6.96 -18.76
CA LEU A 352 29.11 7.75 -17.61
C LEU A 352 29.17 6.94 -16.31
N ILE A 353 28.76 5.67 -16.32
CA ILE A 353 28.84 4.77 -15.15
C ILE A 353 30.29 4.65 -14.68
N ASN A 354 31.21 4.30 -15.58
CA ASN A 354 32.64 4.16 -15.26
C ASN A 354 33.25 5.46 -14.71
N ASN A 355 32.84 6.62 -15.24
CA ASN A 355 33.29 7.91 -14.74
C ASN A 355 32.72 8.24 -13.37
N CYS A 356 31.43 7.99 -13.13
CA CYS A 356 30.82 8.20 -11.81
C CYS A 356 31.49 7.31 -10.74
N ILE A 357 31.88 6.08 -11.12
CA ILE A 357 32.67 5.15 -10.29
C ILE A 357 34.12 5.66 -10.07
N GLY A 358 34.79 6.12 -11.13
CA GLY A 358 36.16 6.63 -11.05
C GLY A 358 36.28 7.90 -10.21
N ILE A 359 35.30 8.81 -10.32
CA ILE A 359 35.19 10.04 -9.52
C ILE A 359 34.99 9.69 -8.03
N ARG A 360 34.24 8.61 -7.74
CA ARG A 360 34.02 8.11 -6.38
C ARG A 360 35.31 7.71 -5.66
N ALA A 361 36.31 7.14 -6.33
CA ALA A 361 37.57 6.74 -5.68
C ALA A 361 38.36 7.94 -5.11
N LYS A 362 38.04 9.16 -5.54
CA LYS A 362 38.83 10.38 -5.25
C LYS A 362 38.05 11.39 -4.39
N ILE A 363 36.73 11.52 -4.54
CA ILE A 363 35.87 12.43 -3.75
C ILE A 363 35.81 12.07 -2.25
N PHE A 364 35.98 10.79 -1.89
CA PHE A 364 35.96 10.36 -0.48
C PHE A 364 37.26 10.66 0.29
N ASN A 365 38.33 11.06 -0.39
CA ASN A 365 39.63 11.34 0.22
C ASN A 365 39.87 12.83 0.53
N GLU A 366 39.03 13.75 0.04
CA GLU A 366 39.25 15.20 0.15
C GLU A 366 38.13 15.90 0.94
N VAL A 367 38.53 16.72 1.92
CA VAL A 367 37.64 17.51 2.80
C VAL A 367 37.28 18.82 2.09
N GLU A 368 36.37 18.77 1.12
CA GLU A 368 35.85 19.99 0.46
C GLU A 368 34.46 20.41 0.98
N PRO A 369 34.16 21.72 1.08
CA PRO A 369 32.89 22.25 1.61
C PRO A 369 31.64 21.88 0.79
N ASN A 370 31.80 21.48 -0.48
CA ASN A 370 30.70 21.07 -1.36
C ASN A 370 30.56 19.54 -1.54
N ASN A 371 31.35 18.73 -0.80
CA ASN A 371 31.45 17.29 -1.01
C ASN A 371 30.08 16.56 -0.95
N SER A 372 29.16 17.00 -0.08
CA SER A 372 27.80 16.42 0.03
C SER A 372 26.96 16.61 -1.25
N LYS A 373 26.99 17.80 -1.86
CA LYS A 373 26.26 18.12 -3.09
C LYS A 373 26.84 17.36 -4.28
N TYR A 374 28.17 17.21 -4.34
CA TYR A 374 28.85 16.38 -5.32
C TYR A 374 28.44 14.91 -5.21
N GLN A 375 28.45 14.35 -4.00
CA GLN A 375 28.05 12.97 -3.75
C GLN A 375 26.60 12.69 -4.15
N LEU A 376 25.67 13.57 -3.78
CA LEU A 376 24.25 13.46 -4.13
C LEU A 376 24.02 13.53 -5.65
N LEU A 377 24.65 14.49 -6.33
CA LEU A 377 24.45 14.68 -7.76
C LEU A 377 25.10 13.56 -8.58
N ASN A 378 26.32 13.14 -8.21
CA ASN A 378 26.98 11.97 -8.81
C ASN A 378 26.13 10.70 -8.62
N ALA A 379 25.54 10.54 -7.44
CA ALA A 379 24.67 9.41 -7.16
C ALA A 379 23.40 9.41 -8.00
N ASN A 380 22.75 10.56 -8.17
CA ASN A 380 21.55 10.68 -8.98
C ASN A 380 21.81 10.46 -10.48
N VAL A 381 22.94 10.97 -11.00
CA VAL A 381 23.37 10.68 -12.38
C VAL A 381 23.52 9.17 -12.57
N LEU A 382 24.23 8.50 -11.66
CA LEU A 382 24.43 7.06 -11.74
C LEU A 382 23.12 6.28 -11.65
N LEU A 383 22.25 6.61 -10.69
CA LEU A 383 20.93 5.96 -10.56
C LEU A 383 20.08 6.12 -11.82
N THR A 384 20.16 7.29 -12.46
CA THR A 384 19.44 7.54 -13.71
C THR A 384 20.03 6.69 -14.84
N CYS A 385 21.36 6.64 -14.97
CA CYS A 385 22.05 5.74 -15.90
C CYS A 385 21.65 4.27 -15.70
N LEU A 386 21.66 3.80 -14.44
CA LEU A 386 21.26 2.44 -14.08
C LEU A 386 19.78 2.19 -14.41
N SER A 387 18.90 3.15 -14.14
CA SER A 387 17.46 3.00 -14.46
C SER A 387 17.19 2.89 -15.96
N LEU A 388 17.96 3.60 -16.79
CA LEU A 388 17.87 3.51 -18.24
C LEU A 388 18.47 2.19 -18.73
N TYR A 389 19.58 1.75 -18.14
CA TYR A 389 20.20 0.45 -18.43
C TYR A 389 19.26 -0.72 -18.11
N THR A 390 18.55 -0.67 -16.98
CA THR A 390 17.56 -1.70 -16.59
C THR A 390 16.31 -1.69 -17.47
N ASN A 391 15.88 -0.51 -17.95
CA ASN A 391 14.66 -0.40 -18.77
C ASN A 391 14.91 -0.70 -20.26
N ASN A 392 16.11 -0.46 -20.78
CA ASN A 392 16.43 -0.65 -22.20
C ASN A 392 16.68 -2.11 -22.61
N ILE A 393 16.91 -3.01 -21.66
CA ILE A 393 17.31 -4.40 -21.91
C ILE A 393 16.22 -5.37 -21.44
N GLY A 394 14.94 -5.08 -21.74
CA GLY A 394 13.88 -5.98 -21.31
C GLY A 394 12.53 -5.76 -21.96
N LYS A 395 12.24 -6.58 -22.98
CA LYS A 395 10.93 -7.26 -23.12
C LYS A 395 10.99 -8.65 -23.76
N GLU A 396 12.06 -9.02 -24.48
CA GLU A 396 12.15 -10.39 -25.04
C GLU A 396 13.38 -11.18 -24.56
N ASP A 397 14.52 -10.53 -24.36
CA ASP A 397 15.69 -11.10 -23.69
C ASP A 397 16.05 -10.18 -22.50
N GLY A 398 16.03 -10.69 -21.27
CA GLY A 398 16.46 -9.92 -20.10
C GLY A 398 17.93 -9.47 -20.20
N LEU A 399 18.42 -8.73 -19.19
CA LEU A 399 19.85 -8.41 -19.08
C LEU A 399 20.70 -9.67 -19.26
N ASN A 400 21.75 -9.61 -20.10
CA ASN A 400 22.76 -10.67 -20.14
C ASN A 400 23.35 -10.87 -18.74
N SER A 401 23.67 -12.11 -18.37
CA SER A 401 24.14 -12.44 -17.01
C SER A 401 25.38 -11.63 -16.60
N ALA A 402 26.30 -11.40 -17.54
CA ALA A 402 27.51 -10.59 -17.36
C ALA A 402 27.19 -9.12 -17.03
N ASP A 403 26.25 -8.51 -17.75
CA ASP A 403 25.85 -7.12 -17.60
C ASP A 403 25.14 -6.87 -16.25
N THR A 404 24.26 -7.80 -15.87
CA THR A 404 23.57 -7.78 -14.57
C THR A 404 24.55 -7.86 -13.41
N GLY A 405 25.58 -8.71 -13.52
CA GLY A 405 26.64 -8.85 -12.53
C GLY A 405 27.53 -7.61 -12.37
N VAL A 406 27.76 -6.84 -13.44
CA VAL A 406 28.51 -5.56 -13.38
C VAL A 406 27.68 -4.46 -12.72
N VAL A 407 26.38 -4.41 -13.02
CA VAL A 407 25.45 -3.45 -12.42
C VAL A 407 25.32 -3.68 -10.91
N ILE A 408 25.09 -4.93 -10.49
CA ILE A 408 24.97 -5.30 -9.07
C ILE A 408 26.26 -4.94 -8.31
N ASP A 409 27.42 -5.26 -8.88
CA ASP A 409 28.73 -4.91 -8.29
C ASP A 409 28.87 -3.42 -8.07
N SER A 410 28.52 -2.64 -9.09
CA SER A 410 28.58 -1.19 -9.02
C SER A 410 27.72 -0.69 -7.85
N VAL A 411 26.46 -1.12 -7.77
CA VAL A 411 25.52 -0.72 -6.71
C VAL A 411 25.98 -1.13 -5.31
N VAL A 412 26.37 -2.40 -5.11
CA VAL A 412 26.88 -2.91 -3.83
C VAL A 412 28.13 -2.13 -3.40
N SER A 413 29.02 -1.90 -4.34
CA SER A 413 30.19 -1.06 -4.15
C SER A 413 29.75 0.36 -3.71
N PHE A 414 28.76 1.00 -4.32
CA PHE A 414 28.32 2.34 -3.85
C PHE A 414 27.73 2.31 -2.44
N ILE A 415 26.98 1.27 -2.08
CA ILE A 415 26.40 1.10 -0.75
C ILE A 415 27.52 1.01 0.31
N LYS A 416 28.62 0.29 0.01
CA LYS A 416 29.77 0.10 0.91
C LYS A 416 30.45 1.41 1.32
N PHE A 417 30.68 2.31 0.37
CA PHE A 417 31.55 3.48 0.59
C PHE A 417 30.80 4.78 0.90
N ASN A 418 29.52 4.91 0.50
CA ASN A 418 28.75 6.11 0.84
C ASN A 418 28.53 6.19 2.35
N THR A 419 28.76 7.35 2.97
CA THR A 419 28.50 7.58 4.40
C THR A 419 27.08 8.09 4.65
N ASN A 420 26.47 8.74 3.67
CA ASN A 420 25.12 9.29 3.77
C ASN A 420 24.06 8.17 3.75
N LEU A 421 23.24 8.11 4.81
CA LEU A 421 22.17 7.11 4.97
C LEU A 421 21.12 7.18 3.86
N ASN A 422 20.69 8.38 3.45
CA ASN A 422 19.66 8.54 2.41
C ASN A 422 20.15 8.02 1.05
N VAL A 423 21.44 8.23 0.75
CA VAL A 423 22.06 7.72 -0.47
C VAL A 423 22.10 6.19 -0.43
N ARG A 424 22.57 5.59 0.68
CA ARG A 424 22.56 4.12 0.86
C ARG A 424 21.15 3.54 0.70
N PHE A 425 20.16 4.17 1.32
CA PHE A 425 18.76 3.76 1.24
C PHE A 425 18.25 3.74 -0.20
N LEU A 426 18.55 4.78 -0.98
CA LEU A 426 18.14 4.88 -2.39
C LEU A 426 18.81 3.80 -3.25
N TYR A 427 20.11 3.55 -3.05
CA TYR A 427 20.81 2.47 -3.75
C TYR A 427 20.33 1.08 -3.35
N MET A 428 20.01 0.85 -2.08
CA MET A 428 19.42 -0.42 -1.63
C MET A 428 18.03 -0.66 -2.24
N LYS A 429 17.19 0.39 -2.33
CA LYS A 429 15.93 0.30 -3.06
C LYS A 429 16.14 -0.06 -4.53
N LYS A 430 17.11 0.56 -5.19
CA LYS A 430 17.41 0.25 -6.59
C LYS A 430 17.98 -1.15 -6.76
N LEU A 431 18.81 -1.62 -5.82
CA LEU A 431 19.32 -2.99 -5.79
C LEU A 431 18.17 -3.99 -5.66
N LEU A 432 17.22 -3.73 -4.76
CA LEU A 432 16.05 -4.59 -4.59
C LEU A 432 15.20 -4.64 -5.87
N GLU A 433 14.94 -3.49 -6.49
CA GLU A 433 14.22 -3.41 -7.77
C GLU A 433 14.93 -4.21 -8.89
N ILE A 434 16.27 -4.14 -8.96
CA ILE A 434 17.06 -4.95 -9.91
C ILE A 434 16.92 -6.44 -9.61
N LEU A 435 16.95 -6.82 -8.33
CA LEU A 435 16.80 -8.22 -7.92
C LEU A 435 15.39 -8.73 -8.21
N GLU A 436 14.33 -7.94 -8.02
CA GLU A 436 12.93 -8.34 -8.25
C GLU A 436 12.61 -8.47 -9.75
N ASN A 437 13.20 -7.63 -10.60
CA ASN A 437 12.89 -7.59 -12.03
C ASN A 437 13.71 -8.57 -12.89
N ASN A 438 14.80 -9.14 -12.37
CA ASN A 438 15.69 -10.01 -13.14
C ASN A 438 15.74 -11.43 -12.59
N ASN A 439 15.46 -12.41 -13.45
CA ASN A 439 15.54 -13.82 -13.10
C ASN A 439 16.97 -14.35 -13.14
N ASN A 440 17.82 -13.90 -14.08
CA ASN A 440 19.24 -14.26 -14.12
C ASN A 440 20.09 -13.14 -13.52
N LEU A 441 20.83 -13.46 -12.45
CA LEU A 441 21.66 -12.50 -11.73
C LEU A 441 23.16 -12.62 -12.05
N GLY A 442 23.57 -13.54 -12.92
CA GLY A 442 24.97 -13.85 -13.20
C GLY A 442 25.79 -14.05 -11.92
N ASN A 443 26.97 -13.43 -11.83
CA ASN A 443 27.81 -13.42 -10.62
C ASN A 443 27.36 -12.39 -9.57
N GLY A 444 26.19 -11.75 -9.75
CA GLY A 444 25.68 -10.73 -8.83
C GLY A 444 25.38 -11.28 -7.43
N ARG A 445 24.93 -12.54 -7.35
CA ARG A 445 24.64 -13.21 -6.06
C ARG A 445 25.87 -13.31 -5.17
N THR A 446 26.98 -13.81 -5.71
CA THR A 446 28.22 -13.99 -4.93
C THR A 446 28.80 -12.64 -4.52
N LYS A 447 28.72 -11.62 -5.37
CA LYS A 447 29.14 -10.24 -5.02
C LYS A 447 28.36 -9.67 -3.84
N ILE A 448 27.04 -9.87 -3.78
CA ILE A 448 26.22 -9.45 -2.64
C ILE A 448 26.62 -10.25 -1.38
N LEU A 449 26.74 -11.57 -1.50
CA LEU A 449 26.98 -12.48 -0.38
C LEU A 449 28.40 -12.35 0.21
N ASN A 450 29.40 -11.99 -0.60
CA ASN A 450 30.78 -11.78 -0.14
C ASN A 450 30.93 -10.57 0.79
N GLU A 451 29.98 -9.62 0.74
CA GLU A 451 30.00 -8.39 1.56
C GLU A 451 29.14 -8.51 2.84
N PHE A 452 29.10 -9.69 3.47
CA PHE A 452 28.31 -9.99 4.68
C PHE A 452 28.55 -9.02 5.86
N ASN A 453 29.75 -8.46 5.99
CA ASN A 453 30.08 -7.47 7.03
C ASN A 453 29.23 -6.20 6.93
N ILE A 454 28.91 -5.78 5.72
CA ILE A 454 28.10 -4.58 5.46
C ILE A 454 26.66 -4.84 5.86
N TRP A 455 26.09 -5.97 5.42
CA TRP A 455 24.72 -6.36 5.73
C TRP A 455 24.52 -6.56 7.23
N ARG A 456 25.50 -7.17 7.92
CA ARG A 456 25.50 -7.31 9.38
C ARG A 456 25.51 -5.95 10.09
N LYS A 457 26.22 -4.95 9.54
CA LYS A 457 26.23 -3.58 10.07
C LYS A 457 24.86 -2.90 9.89
N PHE A 458 24.23 -3.03 8.73
CA PHE A 458 22.94 -2.40 8.45
C PHE A 458 21.77 -3.00 9.23
N ILE A 459 21.77 -4.31 9.46
CA ILE A 459 20.76 -4.95 10.31
C ILE A 459 20.86 -4.50 11.78
N ARG A 460 22.04 -4.06 12.22
CA ARG A 460 22.28 -3.48 13.55
C ARG A 460 22.12 -1.96 13.62
N ASP A 461 21.72 -1.31 12.53
CA ASP A 461 21.52 0.13 12.50
C ASP A 461 20.32 0.55 13.40
N LYS A 462 20.14 1.83 13.66
CA LYS A 462 18.94 2.32 14.38
C LYS A 462 17.74 2.41 13.45
N ASP A 463 17.95 2.68 12.16
CA ASP A 463 16.88 2.88 11.19
C ASP A 463 16.19 1.56 10.78
N THR A 464 14.91 1.39 11.14
CA THR A 464 14.10 0.21 10.81
C THR A 464 13.94 0.00 9.30
N SER A 465 13.87 1.08 8.52
CA SER A 465 13.68 1.00 7.07
C SER A 465 14.92 0.40 6.38
N LEU A 466 16.12 0.74 6.88
CA LEU A 466 17.39 0.18 6.43
C LEU A 466 17.48 -1.33 6.72
N LYS A 467 17.02 -1.75 7.91
CA LYS A 467 16.98 -3.16 8.30
C LYS A 467 16.06 -3.97 7.41
N ASN A 468 14.83 -3.49 7.20
CA ASN A 468 13.82 -4.17 6.40
C ASN A 468 14.29 -4.33 4.94
N LEU A 469 14.91 -3.29 4.36
CA LEU A 469 15.51 -3.39 3.02
C LEU A 469 16.65 -4.39 2.97
N THR A 470 17.53 -4.41 3.99
CA THR A 470 18.63 -5.37 4.06
C THR A 470 18.10 -6.80 4.09
N CYS A 471 17.07 -7.07 4.88
CA CYS A 471 16.42 -8.38 4.91
C CYS A 471 15.84 -8.78 3.55
N LYS A 472 15.05 -7.91 2.92
CA LYS A 472 14.48 -8.18 1.60
C LYS A 472 15.55 -8.46 0.54
N ILE A 473 16.63 -7.68 0.52
CA ILE A 473 17.76 -7.90 -0.41
C ILE A 473 18.38 -9.29 -0.20
N LEU A 474 18.69 -9.65 1.05
CA LEU A 474 19.30 -10.95 1.35
C LEU A 474 18.38 -12.13 1.00
N ILE A 475 17.09 -12.01 1.28
CA ILE A 475 16.07 -13.01 0.98
C ILE A 475 15.92 -13.18 -0.53
N GLN A 476 15.81 -12.07 -1.27
CA GLN A 476 15.73 -12.07 -2.72
C GLN A 476 17.01 -12.55 -3.41
N THR A 477 18.17 -12.45 -2.75
CA THR A 477 19.45 -12.98 -3.26
C THR A 477 19.51 -14.50 -3.15
N LEU A 478 18.95 -15.07 -2.07
CA LEU A 478 18.88 -16.51 -1.80
C LEU A 478 17.63 -17.20 -2.38
N ASN A 479 16.73 -16.49 -3.06
CA ASN A 479 15.57 -17.13 -3.68
C ASN A 479 16.03 -18.07 -4.81
N THR A 480 15.66 -19.35 -4.74
CA THR A 480 16.01 -20.39 -5.73
C THR A 480 15.37 -20.20 -7.09
N ASP A 481 14.28 -19.43 -7.19
CA ASP A 481 13.61 -19.15 -8.46
C ASP A 481 14.48 -18.35 -9.43
N LYS A 482 15.52 -17.69 -8.91
CA LYS A 482 16.48 -16.93 -9.73
C LYS A 482 17.62 -17.84 -10.18
N THR A 483 18.12 -17.64 -11.40
CA THR A 483 19.31 -18.31 -11.94
C THR A 483 20.55 -17.45 -11.72
N GLY A 484 21.70 -18.10 -11.60
CA GLY A 484 22.99 -17.42 -11.52
C GLY A 484 24.09 -18.33 -12.06
N ASP A 485 25.18 -17.73 -12.51
CA ASP A 485 26.28 -18.45 -13.16
C ASP A 485 27.16 -19.20 -12.14
N GLU A 486 26.98 -18.93 -10.84
CA GLU A 486 27.79 -19.48 -9.75
C GLU A 486 26.92 -20.11 -8.64
N ASN A 487 27.38 -21.24 -8.10
CA ASN A 487 26.73 -21.91 -6.96
C ASN A 487 27.01 -21.17 -5.64
N ILE A 488 25.96 -20.97 -4.85
CA ILE A 488 26.07 -20.37 -3.52
C ILE A 488 26.72 -21.38 -2.56
N THR A 489 27.73 -20.94 -1.82
CA THR A 489 28.45 -21.81 -0.87
C THR A 489 27.70 -21.95 0.46
N PHE A 490 27.91 -23.08 1.15
CA PHE A 490 27.34 -23.33 2.49
C PHE A 490 27.67 -22.21 3.50
N SER A 491 28.90 -21.68 3.46
CA SER A 491 29.35 -20.60 4.34
C SER A 491 28.53 -19.31 4.14
N GLN A 492 28.24 -18.95 2.88
CA GLN A 492 27.43 -17.77 2.56
C GLN A 492 25.98 -17.93 3.05
N ILE A 493 25.36 -19.10 2.85
CA ILE A 493 24.01 -19.39 3.34
C ILE A 493 23.98 -19.26 4.87
N LYS A 494 24.95 -19.89 5.55
CA LYS A 494 25.06 -19.85 7.01
C LYS A 494 25.12 -18.43 7.56
N GLU A 495 25.96 -17.58 7.00
CA GLU A 495 26.09 -16.19 7.44
C GLU A 495 24.80 -15.38 7.25
N VAL A 496 24.13 -15.54 6.10
CA VAL A 496 22.86 -14.84 5.84
C VAL A 496 21.76 -15.31 6.79
N VAL A 497 21.61 -16.62 7.00
CA VAL A 497 20.62 -17.16 7.93
C VAL A 497 20.85 -16.63 9.35
N ILE A 498 22.11 -16.56 9.81
CA ILE A 498 22.43 -15.97 11.12
C ILE A 498 22.02 -14.50 11.21
N ILE A 499 22.29 -13.72 10.15
CA ILE A 499 21.93 -12.32 10.05
C ILE A 499 20.40 -12.14 10.09
N LEU A 500 19.66 -12.96 9.35
CA LEU A 500 18.19 -12.92 9.30
C LEU A 500 17.55 -13.35 10.62
N LEU A 501 18.07 -14.41 11.28
CA LEU A 501 17.59 -14.84 12.59
C LEU A 501 17.84 -13.78 13.67
N TYR A 502 18.95 -13.04 13.60
CA TYR A 502 19.20 -11.90 14.49
C TYR A 502 18.21 -10.76 14.24
N HIS A 503 17.92 -10.44 12.98
CA HIS A 503 16.91 -9.43 12.66
C HIS A 503 15.52 -9.83 13.16
N LEU A 504 15.14 -11.09 12.98
CA LEU A 504 13.85 -11.63 13.41
C LEU A 504 13.63 -11.52 14.94
N GLN A 505 14.68 -11.58 15.74
CA GLN A 505 14.60 -11.34 17.19
C GLN A 505 14.36 -9.86 17.55
N ALA A 506 14.81 -8.94 16.70
CA ALA A 506 14.75 -7.49 16.93
C ALA A 506 13.63 -6.80 16.14
N CYS A 507 12.93 -7.50 15.24
CA CYS A 507 11.90 -6.91 14.40
C CYS A 507 10.58 -6.69 15.17
N GLU A 508 9.76 -5.78 14.64
CA GLU A 508 8.45 -5.45 15.16
C GLU A 508 7.49 -6.65 15.08
N TYR A 509 6.54 -6.73 16.00
CA TYR A 509 5.63 -7.88 16.10
C TYR A 509 4.83 -8.12 14.80
N MET A 510 4.44 -7.06 14.08
CA MET A 510 3.61 -7.15 12.88
C MET A 510 4.34 -7.81 11.69
N THR A 511 5.65 -7.55 11.52
CA THR A 511 6.44 -8.08 10.38
C THR A 511 7.15 -9.39 10.70
N ARG A 512 7.12 -9.81 11.97
CA ARG A 512 7.80 -11.01 12.47
C ARG A 512 7.30 -12.29 11.82
N GLY A 513 6.00 -12.40 11.55
CA GLY A 513 5.40 -13.56 10.89
C GLY A 513 5.86 -13.72 9.44
N GLU A 514 5.80 -12.64 8.66
CA GLU A 514 6.25 -12.60 7.27
C GLU A 514 7.74 -12.97 7.15
N ILE A 515 8.59 -12.33 7.95
CA ILE A 515 10.05 -12.58 7.94
C ILE A 515 10.36 -14.02 8.36
N LEU A 516 9.64 -14.57 9.35
CA LEU A 516 9.78 -15.97 9.74
C LEU A 516 9.43 -16.91 8.58
N SER A 517 8.31 -16.66 7.89
CA SER A 517 7.88 -17.46 6.73
C SER A 517 8.92 -17.45 5.60
N GLU A 518 9.51 -16.29 5.31
CA GLU A 518 10.56 -16.14 4.30
C GLU A 518 11.85 -16.88 4.71
N ILE A 519 12.28 -16.77 5.98
CA ILE A 519 13.45 -17.50 6.49
C ILE A 519 13.23 -19.01 6.42
N LEU A 520 12.05 -19.50 6.79
CA LEU A 520 11.72 -20.92 6.72
C LEU A 520 11.70 -21.41 5.26
N THR A 521 11.21 -20.60 4.33
CA THR A 521 11.25 -20.92 2.88
C THR A 521 12.70 -21.07 2.40
N ILE A 522 13.61 -20.18 2.80
CA ILE A 522 15.03 -20.28 2.45
C ILE A 522 15.63 -21.58 3.03
N LEU A 523 15.34 -21.91 4.28
CA LEU A 523 15.84 -23.14 4.90
C LEU A 523 15.31 -24.40 4.19
N GLU A 524 14.06 -24.38 3.74
CA GLU A 524 13.44 -25.45 2.97
C GLU A 524 14.12 -25.64 1.60
N ASN A 525 14.34 -24.53 0.89
CA ASN A 525 14.99 -24.52 -0.41
C ASN A 525 16.43 -25.06 -0.36
N TYR A 526 17.14 -24.83 0.75
CA TYR A 526 18.52 -25.29 0.95
C TYR A 526 18.65 -26.49 1.89
N LYS A 527 17.58 -27.24 2.16
CA LYS A 527 17.58 -28.36 3.14
C LYS A 527 18.64 -29.43 2.86
N GLU A 528 18.93 -29.69 1.59
CA GLU A 528 19.91 -30.70 1.15
C GLU A 528 21.37 -30.27 1.42
N SER A 529 21.63 -28.98 1.61
CA SER A 529 22.98 -28.45 1.88
C SER A 529 23.53 -28.76 3.27
N GLY A 530 22.70 -29.31 4.17
CA GLY A 530 23.05 -29.52 5.58
C GLY A 530 22.83 -28.30 6.48
N ILE A 531 22.27 -27.20 5.95
CA ILE A 531 22.10 -25.95 6.71
C ILE A 531 21.16 -26.08 7.90
N ILE A 532 20.13 -26.92 7.77
CA ILE A 532 19.12 -27.11 8.81
C ILE A 532 19.75 -27.77 10.03
N GLN A 533 20.60 -28.78 9.85
CA GLN A 533 21.26 -29.50 10.95
C GLN A 533 22.11 -28.55 11.81
N GLU A 534 22.84 -27.63 11.16
CA GLU A 534 23.68 -26.62 11.84
C GLU A 534 22.85 -25.51 12.52
N THR A 535 21.67 -25.20 11.97
CA THR A 535 20.86 -24.05 12.42
C THR A 535 19.63 -24.43 13.24
N ALA A 536 19.27 -25.72 13.34
CA ALA A 536 18.06 -26.21 14.00
C ALA A 536 17.91 -25.67 15.42
N ARG A 537 18.99 -25.71 16.22
CA ARG A 537 18.98 -25.16 17.59
C ARG A 537 18.71 -23.65 17.63
N LYS A 538 19.24 -22.90 16.65
CA LYS A 538 18.98 -21.44 16.55
C LYS A 538 17.55 -21.16 16.10
N VAL A 539 17.03 -21.95 15.16
CA VAL A 539 15.63 -21.88 14.71
C VAL A 539 14.69 -22.16 15.88
N LEU A 540 14.88 -23.27 16.61
CA LEU A 540 14.08 -23.60 17.80
C LEU A 540 14.13 -22.49 18.85
N ARG A 541 15.32 -21.94 19.13
CA ARG A 541 15.47 -20.80 20.04
C ARG A 541 14.66 -19.59 19.58
N VAL A 542 14.66 -19.31 18.28
CA VAL A 542 13.90 -18.20 17.70
C VAL A 542 12.39 -18.46 17.78
N LEU A 543 11.92 -19.68 17.51
CA LEU A 543 10.50 -20.03 17.63
C LEU A 543 9.98 -19.83 19.06
N ILE A 544 10.79 -20.16 20.08
CA ILE A 544 10.46 -19.88 21.49
C ILE A 544 10.35 -18.37 21.73
N THR A 545 11.33 -17.59 21.26
CA THR A 545 11.34 -16.13 21.46
C THR A 545 10.18 -15.43 20.75
N ILE A 546 9.76 -15.92 19.58
CA ILE A 546 8.67 -15.32 18.80
C ILE A 546 7.31 -15.62 19.43
N GLY A 547 7.12 -16.84 19.94
CA GLY A 547 5.87 -17.27 20.54
C GLY A 547 4.92 -17.87 19.52
N ASN A 548 3.72 -17.30 19.38
CA ASN A 548 2.71 -17.80 18.43
C ASN A 548 2.95 -17.22 17.03
N TYR A 549 2.90 -18.08 16.01
CA TYR A 549 3.11 -17.75 14.61
C TYR A 549 2.07 -18.50 13.74
N GLU A 550 1.88 -18.04 12.51
CA GLU A 550 0.86 -18.56 11.58
C GLU A 550 0.99 -20.06 11.31
N GLU A 551 -0.14 -20.70 11.01
CA GLU A 551 -0.25 -22.16 10.80
C GLU A 551 0.67 -22.67 9.68
N ASN A 552 0.79 -21.92 8.57
CA ASN A 552 1.72 -22.24 7.48
C ASN A 552 3.19 -22.23 7.93
N SER A 553 3.57 -21.26 8.77
CA SER A 553 4.91 -21.17 9.34
C SER A 553 5.17 -22.28 10.36
N PHE A 554 4.13 -22.70 11.09
CA PHE A 554 4.16 -23.87 11.96
C PHE A 554 4.42 -25.17 11.20
N GLU A 555 3.65 -25.44 10.15
CA GLU A 555 3.81 -26.64 9.35
C GLU A 555 5.22 -26.71 8.74
N ARG A 556 5.71 -25.60 8.17
CA ARG A 556 7.03 -25.54 7.58
C ARG A 556 8.14 -25.72 8.62
N ALA A 557 8.04 -25.05 9.77
CA ALA A 557 9.00 -25.22 10.86
C ALA A 557 9.04 -26.68 11.34
N TYR A 558 7.88 -27.31 11.52
CA TYR A 558 7.80 -28.72 11.89
C TYR A 558 8.47 -29.62 10.84
N LYS A 559 8.14 -29.50 9.56
CA LYS A 559 8.75 -30.29 8.47
C LYS A 559 10.27 -30.13 8.40
N LEU A 560 10.81 -28.94 8.68
CA LEU A 560 12.25 -28.70 8.68
C LEU A 560 12.94 -29.35 9.88
N ILE A 561 12.37 -29.26 11.08
CA ILE A 561 12.91 -29.92 12.27
C ILE A 561 12.80 -31.44 12.12
N GLU A 562 11.69 -31.92 11.60
CA GLU A 562 11.49 -33.32 11.24
C GLU A 562 12.54 -33.79 10.21
N TYR A 563 12.82 -33.01 9.17
CA TYR A 563 13.88 -33.32 8.22
C TYR A 563 15.26 -33.39 8.90
N ALA A 564 15.52 -32.49 9.86
CA ALA A 564 16.76 -32.51 10.63
C ALA A 564 16.92 -33.79 11.46
N THR A 565 15.81 -34.40 11.90
CA THR A 565 15.81 -35.63 12.71
C THR A 565 15.60 -36.92 11.91
N SER A 566 15.09 -36.89 10.67
CA SER A 566 14.54 -38.11 10.03
C SER A 566 15.45 -38.88 9.07
N LYS A 567 16.62 -38.37 8.62
CA LYS A 567 17.70 -39.14 7.92
C LYS A 567 18.79 -38.21 7.37
N MET A 568 20.07 -38.46 7.71
CA MET A 568 21.05 -38.65 6.63
C MET A 568 21.71 -40.02 6.77
N ASN A 569 22.35 -40.44 5.68
CA ASN A 569 23.03 -41.72 5.55
C ASN A 569 24.24 -41.79 6.50
N GLY A 570 24.14 -42.62 7.54
CA GLY A 570 25.22 -43.51 7.97
C GLY A 570 26.44 -42.91 8.68
N LYS A 571 26.31 -41.89 9.53
CA LYS A 571 27.39 -41.46 10.43
C LYS A 571 26.91 -41.31 11.89
N ASP A 572 27.75 -41.72 12.84
CA ASP A 572 27.51 -41.62 14.30
C ASP A 572 27.12 -40.21 14.79
N SER A 573 27.43 -39.16 14.01
CA SER A 573 27.03 -37.77 14.24
C SER A 573 25.52 -37.51 14.19
N HIS A 574 24.69 -38.45 13.72
CA HIS A 574 23.24 -38.30 13.68
C HIS A 574 22.59 -38.36 15.06
N ASN A 575 23.07 -39.25 15.92
CA ASN A 575 22.55 -39.39 17.28
C ASN A 575 22.84 -38.12 18.09
N ASP A 576 24.01 -37.51 17.91
CA ASP A 576 24.39 -36.28 18.62
C ASP A 576 23.46 -35.09 18.30
N ILE A 577 23.03 -34.95 17.04
CA ILE A 577 22.13 -33.85 16.62
C ILE A 577 20.73 -34.07 17.20
N ILE A 578 20.21 -35.30 17.15
CA ILE A 578 18.90 -35.66 17.70
C ILE A 578 18.91 -35.42 19.22
N ILE A 579 19.93 -35.90 19.93
CA ILE A 579 20.10 -35.66 21.38
C ILE A 579 20.13 -34.16 21.67
N THR A 580 20.91 -33.38 20.91
CA THR A 580 21.01 -31.93 21.12
C THR A 580 19.67 -31.22 20.92
N ILE A 581 18.87 -31.63 19.93
CA ILE A 581 17.53 -31.08 19.67
C ILE A 581 16.56 -31.47 20.80
N LEU A 582 16.53 -32.74 21.21
CA LEU A 582 15.67 -33.24 22.27
C LEU A 582 15.99 -32.60 23.63
N GLU A 583 17.27 -32.50 23.98
CA GLU A 583 17.71 -31.79 25.18
C GLU A 583 17.27 -30.32 25.16
N PHE A 584 17.40 -29.66 24.00
CA PHE A 584 16.99 -28.27 23.86
C PHE A 584 15.48 -28.11 24.06
N ILE A 585 14.68 -28.99 23.47
CA ILE A 585 13.23 -29.02 23.65
C ILE A 585 12.88 -29.22 25.14
N CYS A 586 13.48 -30.21 25.82
CA CYS A 586 13.22 -30.45 27.24
C CYS A 586 13.58 -29.24 28.10
N LYS A 587 14.75 -28.62 27.86
CA LYS A 587 15.19 -27.38 28.53
C LYS A 587 14.27 -26.20 28.23
N ALA A 588 13.62 -26.16 27.08
CA ALA A 588 12.68 -25.10 26.73
C ALA A 588 11.31 -25.31 27.39
N LEU A 589 10.84 -26.56 27.48
CA LEU A 589 9.58 -26.89 28.13
C LEU A 589 9.59 -26.56 29.64
N THR A 590 10.75 -26.65 30.32
CA THR A 590 10.87 -26.31 31.75
C THR A 590 10.74 -24.82 32.06
N VAL A 591 11.14 -23.93 31.15
CA VAL A 591 11.20 -22.46 31.39
C VAL A 591 9.87 -21.75 31.07
N GLY A 592 8.88 -22.48 30.54
CA GLY A 592 7.62 -21.94 30.04
C GLY A 592 7.73 -21.55 28.57
N CYS A 593 6.81 -22.04 27.74
CA CYS A 593 6.86 -21.92 26.28
C CYS A 593 5.46 -21.69 25.69
N CYS A 594 5.40 -21.19 24.46
CA CYS A 594 4.15 -20.95 23.75
C CYS A 594 3.48 -22.25 23.30
N GLU A 595 2.17 -22.19 23.04
CA GLU A 595 1.39 -23.35 22.65
C GLU A 595 1.90 -23.99 21.35
N ASN A 596 2.29 -23.18 20.36
CA ASN A 596 2.88 -23.68 19.12
C ASN A 596 4.18 -24.46 19.38
N PHE A 597 5.00 -24.02 20.33
CA PHE A 597 6.22 -24.75 20.67
C PHE A 597 5.92 -26.07 21.38
N ILE A 598 4.89 -26.12 22.23
CA ILE A 598 4.40 -27.37 22.85
C ILE A 598 3.95 -28.34 21.76
N LYS A 599 3.12 -27.90 20.81
CA LYS A 599 2.67 -28.72 19.66
C LYS A 599 3.84 -29.24 18.83
N LEU A 600 4.80 -28.37 18.48
CA LEU A 600 6.00 -28.75 17.72
C LEU A 600 6.80 -29.81 18.49
N SER A 601 6.99 -29.61 19.79
CA SER A 601 7.71 -30.54 20.66
C SER A 601 7.04 -31.92 20.68
N LEU A 602 5.72 -31.95 20.85
CA LEU A 602 4.92 -33.19 20.87
C LEU A 602 4.99 -33.95 19.55
N LEU A 603 4.94 -33.26 18.41
CA LEU A 603 5.08 -33.90 17.09
C LEU A 603 6.51 -34.42 16.84
N VAL A 604 7.52 -33.63 17.23
CA VAL A 604 8.93 -34.05 17.13
C VAL A 604 9.20 -35.25 18.04
N PHE A 605 8.59 -35.30 19.22
CA PHE A 605 8.57 -36.52 20.02
C PHE A 605 7.90 -37.61 19.19
N LEU A 606 6.62 -37.50 18.83
CA LEU A 606 5.84 -38.60 18.26
C LEU A 606 6.46 -39.26 17.01
N LYS A 607 7.24 -38.53 16.21
CA LYS A 607 7.90 -39.13 15.03
C LYS A 607 9.23 -39.84 15.34
N ASN A 608 9.94 -39.42 16.38
CA ASN A 608 11.24 -39.97 16.75
C ASN A 608 11.16 -41.10 17.79
N LEU A 609 10.00 -41.78 17.91
CA LEU A 609 9.70 -42.83 18.90
C LEU A 609 10.81 -43.89 19.07
N LYS A 610 11.47 -44.27 17.97
CA LYS A 610 12.57 -45.26 17.98
C LYS A 610 13.87 -44.73 18.58
N ASP A 611 14.10 -43.42 18.47
CA ASP A 611 15.29 -42.71 18.91
C ASP A 611 15.08 -42.05 20.29
N TRP A 612 13.91 -42.21 20.92
CA TRP A 612 13.63 -41.68 22.26
C TRP A 612 14.50 -42.29 23.35
N LYS A 613 15.09 -43.47 23.13
CA LYS A 613 16.10 -44.04 24.03
C LYS A 613 17.35 -43.15 24.15
N ALA A 614 17.54 -42.20 23.25
CA ALA A 614 18.66 -41.26 23.29
C ALA A 614 18.47 -40.13 24.33
N GLY A 615 17.29 -39.95 24.93
CA GLY A 615 17.00 -38.92 25.94
C GLY A 615 16.37 -39.47 27.23
N ASP A 616 16.24 -38.62 28.25
CA ASP A 616 15.57 -38.99 29.52
C ASP A 616 14.05 -39.03 29.34
N LEU A 617 13.53 -40.24 29.07
CA LEU A 617 12.10 -40.54 28.91
C LEU A 617 11.27 -40.09 30.11
N SER A 618 11.81 -40.20 31.32
CA SER A 618 11.08 -39.84 32.56
C SER A 618 10.87 -38.34 32.64
N MET A 619 11.92 -37.58 32.36
CA MET A 619 11.85 -36.12 32.28
C MET A 619 10.89 -35.66 31.19
N GLN A 620 10.91 -36.29 30.01
CA GLN A 620 10.00 -35.95 28.90
C GLN A 620 8.53 -36.13 29.28
N LEU A 621 8.16 -37.30 29.82
CA LEU A 621 6.78 -37.58 30.22
C LEU A 621 6.29 -36.61 31.30
N LYS A 622 7.13 -36.36 32.32
CA LYS A 622 6.78 -35.43 33.40
C LYS A 622 6.50 -34.02 32.89
N LEU A 623 7.31 -33.54 31.94
CA LEU A 623 7.12 -32.22 31.34
C LEU A 623 5.85 -32.13 30.50
N ILE A 624 5.52 -33.20 29.76
CA ILE A 624 4.29 -33.27 28.96
C ILE A 624 3.06 -33.21 29.86
N ILE A 625 3.06 -33.98 30.96
CA ILE A 625 1.97 -33.97 31.95
C ILE A 625 1.83 -32.59 32.60
N GLU A 626 2.95 -31.95 32.98
CA GLU A 626 2.93 -30.60 33.56
C GLU A 626 2.32 -29.56 32.59
N LYS A 627 2.54 -29.70 31.29
CA LYS A 627 1.95 -28.79 30.29
C LYS A 627 0.50 -29.09 29.95
N TYR A 628 -0.01 -30.27 30.32
CA TYR A 628 -1.39 -30.65 30.04
C TYR A 628 -2.40 -29.66 30.63
N GLU A 629 -2.25 -29.27 31.89
CA GLU A 629 -3.21 -28.38 32.57
C GLU A 629 -3.34 -27.00 31.92
N THR A 630 -2.24 -26.49 31.37
CA THR A 630 -2.15 -25.14 30.79
C THR A 630 -2.38 -25.10 29.28
N ALA A 631 -2.59 -26.25 28.65
CA ALA A 631 -2.73 -26.41 27.21
C ALA A 631 -4.18 -26.17 26.71
N SER A 632 -4.31 -25.72 25.45
CA SER A 632 -5.61 -25.69 24.78
C SER A 632 -6.17 -27.09 24.53
N ILE A 633 -7.46 -27.18 24.20
CA ILE A 633 -8.12 -28.46 23.87
C ILE A 633 -7.37 -29.20 22.75
N SER A 634 -6.94 -28.49 21.69
CA SER A 634 -6.20 -29.10 20.57
C SER A 634 -4.86 -29.69 21.00
N THR A 635 -4.15 -28.99 21.88
CA THR A 635 -2.86 -29.44 22.41
C THR A 635 -3.03 -30.56 23.42
N LYS A 636 -4.07 -30.52 24.27
CA LYS A 636 -4.41 -31.61 25.19
C LYS A 636 -4.68 -32.92 24.45
N LEU A 637 -5.43 -32.88 23.35
CA LEU A 637 -5.66 -34.05 22.51
C LEU A 637 -4.36 -34.64 21.97
N LEU A 638 -3.45 -33.80 21.49
CA LEU A 638 -2.13 -34.22 21.02
C LEU A 638 -1.25 -34.77 22.15
N ILE A 639 -1.34 -34.20 23.36
CA ILE A 639 -0.66 -34.75 24.54
C ILE A 639 -1.15 -36.16 24.85
N LEU A 640 -2.45 -36.42 24.80
CA LEU A 640 -2.99 -37.77 25.00
C LEU A 640 -2.46 -38.76 23.96
N ASP A 641 -2.35 -38.33 22.70
CA ASP A 641 -1.78 -39.14 21.60
C ASP A 641 -0.29 -39.47 21.85
N VAL A 642 0.46 -38.50 22.38
CA VAL A 642 1.87 -38.72 22.75
C VAL A 642 1.98 -39.62 23.97
N MET A 643 1.15 -39.44 25.00
CA MET A 643 1.13 -40.28 26.20
C MET A 643 0.82 -41.74 25.88
N SER A 644 -0.11 -42.02 24.97
CA SER A 644 -0.41 -43.40 24.55
C SER A 644 0.78 -44.02 23.81
N SER A 645 1.49 -43.21 23.01
CA SER A 645 2.74 -43.64 22.36
C SER A 645 3.88 -43.90 23.36
N PHE A 646 3.98 -43.11 24.44
CA PHE A 646 4.91 -43.34 25.54
C PHE A 646 4.63 -44.65 26.28
N TYR A 647 3.36 -44.98 26.51
CA TYR A 647 2.96 -46.23 27.18
C TYR A 647 3.52 -47.48 26.47
N ASN A 648 3.59 -47.46 25.13
CA ASN A 648 4.12 -48.56 24.34
C ASN A 648 5.65 -48.76 24.47
N ILE A 649 6.39 -47.72 24.89
CA ILE A 649 7.87 -47.69 24.86
C ILE A 649 8.47 -47.78 26.26
N ILE A 650 7.80 -47.20 27.26
CA ILE A 650 8.29 -47.16 28.64
C ILE A 650 8.38 -48.59 29.20
N GLU A 651 9.53 -48.92 29.78
CA GLU A 651 9.77 -50.20 30.50
C GLU A 651 9.44 -50.09 32.01
N ASP A 652 9.35 -48.87 32.56
CA ASP A 652 9.03 -48.61 33.98
C ASP A 652 7.52 -48.70 34.26
N GLU A 653 7.12 -49.68 35.07
CA GLU A 653 5.74 -49.94 35.51
C GLU A 653 5.11 -48.71 36.20
N ASN A 654 5.85 -47.98 37.04
CA ASN A 654 5.27 -46.84 37.77
C ASN A 654 4.81 -45.71 36.83
N MET A 655 5.51 -45.55 35.71
CA MET A 655 5.20 -44.52 34.72
C MET A 655 4.05 -44.93 33.81
N LYS A 656 3.87 -46.24 33.57
CA LYS A 656 2.66 -46.77 32.92
C LYS A 656 1.42 -46.56 33.78
N ASP A 657 1.52 -46.82 35.08
CA ASP A 657 0.43 -46.58 36.04
C ASP A 657 0.01 -45.10 36.05
N LEU A 658 0.96 -44.18 36.01
CA LEU A 658 0.69 -42.74 35.93
C LEU A 658 -0.07 -42.35 34.66
N ILE A 659 0.30 -42.91 33.50
CA ILE A 659 -0.40 -42.66 32.23
C ILE A 659 -1.82 -43.24 32.27
N GLN A 660 -1.99 -44.45 32.82
CA GLN A 660 -3.28 -45.10 32.93
C GLN A 660 -4.23 -44.29 33.84
N LEU A 661 -3.75 -43.84 35.00
CA LEU A 661 -4.50 -42.99 35.92
C LEU A 661 -4.91 -41.67 35.25
N ALA A 662 -4.03 -41.05 34.47
CA ALA A 662 -4.35 -39.82 33.74
C ALA A 662 -5.47 -40.03 32.71
N PHE A 663 -5.47 -41.15 31.98
CA PHE A 663 -6.55 -41.48 31.04
C PHE A 663 -7.88 -41.79 31.74
N GLU A 664 -7.85 -42.46 32.89
CA GLU A 664 -9.05 -42.73 33.67
C GLU A 664 -9.67 -41.44 34.21
N GLN A 665 -8.87 -40.51 34.73
CA GLN A 665 -9.35 -39.20 35.19
C GLN A 665 -9.95 -38.37 34.05
N GLU A 666 -9.29 -38.31 32.90
CA GLU A 666 -9.76 -37.53 31.74
C GLU A 666 -10.93 -38.18 30.99
N SER A 667 -11.25 -39.45 31.29
CA SER A 667 -12.44 -40.14 30.75
C SER A 667 -13.77 -39.57 31.27
N GLU A 668 -13.73 -38.72 32.29
CA GLU A 668 -14.89 -37.97 32.80
C GLU A 668 -14.86 -36.49 32.40
N HIS A 669 -13.91 -36.07 31.55
CA HIS A 669 -13.72 -34.67 31.20
C HIS A 669 -14.94 -34.07 30.49
N ILE A 670 -15.24 -32.79 30.77
CA ILE A 670 -16.43 -32.07 30.25
C ILE A 670 -16.41 -31.97 28.72
N ASN A 671 -15.21 -31.82 28.15
CA ASN A 671 -15.02 -31.78 26.70
C ASN A 671 -15.10 -33.18 26.09
N ILE A 672 -16.07 -33.39 25.18
CA ILE A 672 -16.38 -34.68 24.56
C ILE A 672 -15.17 -35.28 23.81
N ALA A 673 -14.36 -34.46 23.11
CA ALA A 673 -13.23 -34.97 22.34
C ALA A 673 -12.11 -35.51 23.25
N ILE A 674 -11.81 -34.79 24.34
CA ILE A 674 -10.84 -35.24 25.36
C ILE A 674 -11.36 -36.51 26.02
N ARG A 675 -12.63 -36.49 26.42
CA ARG A 675 -13.31 -37.61 27.08
C ARG A 675 -13.26 -38.88 26.23
N GLN A 676 -13.64 -38.75 24.95
CA GLN A 676 -13.66 -39.87 24.02
C GLN A 676 -12.26 -40.45 23.83
N ARG A 677 -11.25 -39.61 23.57
CA ARG A 677 -9.88 -40.05 23.33
C ARG A 677 -9.24 -40.70 24.56
N ALA A 678 -9.43 -40.11 25.75
CA ALA A 678 -8.95 -40.68 27.00
C ALA A 678 -9.64 -42.03 27.32
N PHE A 679 -10.94 -42.14 27.07
CA PHE A 679 -11.68 -43.39 27.23
C PHE A 679 -11.20 -44.48 26.27
N GLU A 680 -11.02 -44.15 24.98
CA GLU A 680 -10.49 -45.07 23.96
C GLU A 680 -9.10 -45.59 24.36
N TYR A 681 -8.16 -44.70 24.73
CA TYR A 681 -6.83 -45.11 25.18
C TYR A 681 -6.84 -45.92 26.47
N SER A 682 -7.67 -45.57 27.45
CA SER A 682 -7.85 -46.37 28.68
C SER A 682 -8.33 -47.79 28.37
N MET A 683 -9.29 -47.94 27.45
CA MET A 683 -9.81 -49.25 27.05
C MET A 683 -8.79 -50.08 26.27
N LEU A 684 -8.05 -49.44 25.37
CA LEU A 684 -7.00 -50.10 24.58
C LEU A 684 -5.87 -50.62 25.46
N ILE A 685 -5.46 -49.83 26.46
CA ILE A 685 -4.48 -50.23 27.46
C ILE A 685 -4.99 -51.40 28.30
N LYS A 686 -6.25 -51.36 28.76
CA LYS A 686 -6.88 -52.46 29.53
C LYS A 686 -6.96 -53.77 28.74
N GLN A 687 -6.99 -53.70 27.40
CA GLN A 687 -7.02 -54.85 26.50
C GLN A 687 -5.64 -55.29 26.02
N ASP A 688 -4.57 -54.63 26.49
CA ASP A 688 -3.16 -54.92 26.15
C ASP A 688 -2.87 -54.89 24.63
N ILE A 689 -3.60 -54.03 23.90
CA ILE A 689 -3.48 -53.88 22.44
C ILE A 689 -2.45 -52.78 22.15
N LYS A 690 -1.38 -53.13 21.40
CA LYS A 690 -0.39 -52.13 20.94
C LYS A 690 -1.02 -51.13 19.98
N LEU A 691 -0.94 -49.85 20.37
CA LEU A 691 -1.43 -48.72 19.58
C LEU A 691 -0.39 -48.32 18.53
N ASP A 692 -0.52 -48.82 17.31
CA ASP A 692 0.36 -48.43 16.19
C ASP A 692 -0.15 -47.13 15.54
N LEU A 693 0.04 -46.00 16.24
CA LEU A 693 -0.38 -44.67 15.79
C LEU A 693 0.71 -44.02 14.94
N SER A 694 0.80 -44.42 13.67
CA SER A 694 1.55 -43.65 12.67
C SER A 694 0.77 -42.39 12.28
N ILE A 695 0.81 -41.37 13.15
CA ILE A 695 0.16 -40.08 12.89
C ILE A 695 0.92 -39.36 11.77
N THR A 696 0.35 -39.33 10.56
CA THR A 696 0.77 -38.42 9.49
C THR A 696 0.15 -37.05 9.71
N ILE A 697 0.85 -35.97 9.33
CA ILE A 697 0.39 -34.58 9.43
C ILE A 697 -1.01 -34.40 8.79
N ASP A 698 -1.34 -35.21 7.79
CA ASP A 698 -2.65 -35.23 7.11
C ASP A 698 -3.82 -35.52 8.07
N SER A 699 -3.59 -36.25 9.17
CA SER A 699 -4.61 -36.49 10.20
C SER A 699 -4.89 -35.27 11.09
N ILE A 700 -3.98 -34.30 11.12
CA ILE A 700 -4.10 -33.03 11.87
C ILE A 700 -4.69 -31.92 10.97
N ASN A 701 -4.49 -32.02 9.65
CA ASN A 701 -4.95 -31.04 8.66
C ASN A 701 -6.39 -31.24 8.16
N SER A 702 -7.26 -32.00 8.85
CA SER A 702 -8.69 -32.08 8.51
C SER A 702 -9.50 -30.84 8.97
N LEU A 703 -8.90 -29.66 8.85
CA LEU A 703 -9.65 -28.43 8.61
C LEU A 703 -9.55 -28.15 7.10
N PRO A 704 -10.68 -28.11 6.37
CA PRO A 704 -10.64 -27.78 4.96
C PRO A 704 -9.97 -26.41 4.79
N GLN A 705 -8.95 -26.35 3.93
CA GLN A 705 -8.47 -25.09 3.39
C GLN A 705 -9.67 -24.35 2.82
N LEU A 706 -9.90 -23.11 3.27
CA LEU A 706 -10.77 -22.16 2.59
C LEU A 706 -10.18 -21.93 1.19
N ILE A 707 -10.67 -22.70 0.22
CA ILE A 707 -10.55 -22.35 -1.18
C ILE A 707 -11.43 -21.11 -1.34
N SER A 708 -10.78 -19.94 -1.43
CA SER A 708 -11.46 -18.69 -1.72
C SER A 708 -12.20 -18.82 -3.05
N PRO A 709 -13.53 -18.68 -3.09
CA PRO A 709 -14.24 -18.54 -4.34
C PRO A 709 -13.80 -17.19 -4.91
N LYS A 710 -13.18 -17.21 -6.10
CA LYS A 710 -12.97 -15.98 -6.88
C LYS A 710 -14.33 -15.39 -7.27
N ILE A 711 -14.89 -14.57 -6.40
CA ILE A 711 -15.98 -13.67 -6.75
C ILE A 711 -15.32 -12.47 -7.46
N LYS A 712 -15.47 -12.43 -8.79
CA LYS A 712 -15.11 -11.26 -9.58
C LYS A 712 -16.15 -10.17 -9.33
N ASP A 713 -15.92 -9.28 -8.37
CA ASP A 713 -16.69 -8.04 -8.26
C ASP A 713 -15.91 -6.86 -8.83
N LYS A 714 -16.53 -6.19 -9.81
CA LYS A 714 -16.19 -4.82 -10.23
C LYS A 714 -16.97 -3.88 -9.30
N GLY A 715 -16.30 -3.11 -8.45
CA GLY A 715 -16.97 -1.98 -7.79
C GLY A 715 -16.25 -1.37 -6.60
N ILE A 716 -15.89 -2.18 -5.59
CA ILE A 716 -15.36 -1.68 -4.31
C ILE A 716 -14.29 -2.66 -3.81
N ILE A 717 -13.10 -2.15 -3.46
CA ILE A 717 -12.02 -2.98 -2.91
C ILE A 717 -12.32 -3.28 -1.45
N LEU A 718 -12.75 -4.50 -1.15
CA LEU A 718 -12.96 -4.99 0.21
C LEU A 718 -11.61 -5.25 0.90
N THR A 719 -11.58 -5.12 2.23
CA THR A 719 -10.35 -5.29 2.99
C THR A 719 -9.89 -6.75 2.99
N GLU A 720 -8.57 -6.98 2.93
CA GLU A 720 -8.00 -8.34 3.02
C GLU A 720 -8.52 -9.09 4.25
N GLY A 721 -9.03 -10.31 4.04
CA GLY A 721 -9.58 -11.14 5.11
C GLY A 721 -11.07 -10.93 5.42
N TRP A 722 -11.76 -10.05 4.68
CA TRP A 722 -13.21 -9.79 4.86
C TRP A 722 -14.07 -11.06 4.81
N GLU A 723 -13.67 -12.08 4.05
CA GLU A 723 -14.40 -13.36 3.93
C GLU A 723 -14.46 -14.11 5.27
N ASN A 724 -13.37 -14.11 6.04
CA ASN A 724 -13.30 -14.73 7.35
C ASN A 724 -14.20 -14.00 8.35
N GLU A 725 -14.24 -12.68 8.24
CA GLU A 725 -15.04 -11.79 9.08
C GLU A 725 -16.53 -11.94 8.76
N PHE A 726 -16.86 -12.04 7.47
CA PHE A 726 -18.17 -12.36 6.95
C PHE A 726 -18.66 -13.71 7.46
N LEU A 727 -17.87 -14.79 7.31
CA LEU A 727 -18.23 -16.13 7.80
C LEU A 727 -18.40 -16.17 9.32
N ARG A 728 -17.56 -15.44 10.08
CA ARG A 728 -17.72 -15.31 11.54
C ARG A 728 -19.00 -14.57 11.89
N PHE A 729 -19.33 -13.52 11.15
CA PHE A 729 -20.58 -12.79 11.32
C PHE A 729 -21.80 -13.68 11.07
N LEU A 730 -21.76 -14.56 10.07
CA LEU A 730 -22.83 -15.54 9.84
C LEU A 730 -22.99 -16.50 11.03
N LYS A 731 -21.86 -16.99 11.58
CA LYS A 731 -21.83 -18.03 12.62
C LYS A 731 -22.23 -17.55 14.02
N PHE A 732 -21.92 -16.30 14.38
CA PHE A 732 -22.06 -15.82 15.76
C PHE A 732 -22.86 -14.50 15.84
N ASP A 733 -23.54 -14.28 16.96
CA ASP A 733 -24.31 -13.04 17.19
C ASP A 733 -23.48 -11.92 17.83
N GLN A 734 -22.24 -12.21 18.22
CA GLN A 734 -21.27 -11.21 18.65
C GLN A 734 -19.86 -11.70 18.32
N GLY A 735 -18.95 -10.77 18.05
CA GLY A 735 -17.58 -11.14 17.74
C GLY A 735 -16.75 -9.97 17.26
N ILE A 736 -15.53 -10.27 16.82
CA ILE A 736 -14.63 -9.30 16.21
C ILE A 736 -14.86 -9.37 14.70
N LEU A 737 -15.34 -8.25 14.15
CA LEU A 737 -15.53 -8.06 12.70
C LEU A 737 -14.24 -7.64 12.02
N TYR A 738 -13.33 -6.96 12.71
CA TYR A 738 -12.05 -6.54 12.15
C TYR A 738 -11.03 -6.28 13.25
N ASN A 739 -9.76 -6.62 13.01
CA ASN A 739 -8.67 -6.37 13.95
C ASN A 739 -7.33 -6.23 13.23
N LYS A 740 -7.00 -5.00 12.81
CA LYS A 740 -5.73 -4.67 12.16
C LYS A 740 -5.41 -3.19 12.41
N ASP A 741 -4.14 -2.82 12.30
CA ASP A 741 -3.67 -1.42 12.31
C ASP A 741 -4.10 -0.59 13.55
N GLY A 742 -4.22 -1.25 14.71
CA GLY A 742 -4.62 -0.59 15.96
C GLY A 742 -6.12 -0.30 16.08
N LEU A 743 -6.92 -0.68 15.08
CA LEU A 743 -8.39 -0.59 15.06
C LEU A 743 -9.00 -1.99 15.27
N LYS A 744 -9.79 -2.13 16.34
CA LYS A 744 -10.59 -3.31 16.60
C LYS A 744 -12.07 -2.99 16.46
N VAL A 745 -12.75 -3.61 15.49
CA VAL A 745 -14.21 -3.49 15.30
C VAL A 745 -14.88 -4.74 15.86
N ILE A 746 -15.77 -4.53 16.82
CA ILE A 746 -16.56 -5.54 17.50
C ILE A 746 -18.01 -5.34 17.06
N TYR A 747 -18.68 -6.42 16.70
CA TYR A 747 -20.11 -6.40 16.43
C TYR A 747 -20.88 -7.14 17.51
N LYS A 748 -22.11 -6.70 17.73
CA LYS A 748 -23.08 -7.39 18.55
C LYS A 748 -24.45 -7.21 17.93
N VAL A 749 -25.15 -8.31 17.73
CA VAL A 749 -26.49 -8.37 17.18
C VAL A 749 -27.46 -8.61 18.32
N LYS A 750 -28.43 -7.73 18.48
CA LYS A 750 -29.63 -7.91 19.32
C LYS A 750 -30.85 -8.01 18.41
N LYS A 751 -31.82 -8.81 18.80
CA LYS A 751 -32.96 -9.17 17.94
C LYS A 751 -34.24 -8.85 18.72
N GLU A 752 -35.16 -8.10 18.12
CA GLU A 752 -36.51 -7.91 18.66
C GLU A 752 -37.54 -8.11 17.54
N LYS A 753 -38.44 -9.08 17.68
CA LYS A 753 -39.58 -9.40 16.81
C LYS A 753 -39.45 -9.01 15.32
N ASN A 754 -39.67 -7.75 14.93
CA ASN A 754 -39.68 -7.31 13.52
C ASN A 754 -38.48 -6.44 13.11
N MET A 755 -37.50 -6.22 13.99
CA MET A 755 -36.35 -5.33 13.77
C MET A 755 -35.05 -6.02 14.21
N GLY A 756 -34.03 -5.95 13.34
CA GLY A 756 -32.66 -6.31 13.69
C GLY A 756 -31.94 -5.11 14.30
N PHE A 757 -31.22 -5.34 15.40
CA PHE A 757 -30.35 -4.33 16.02
C PHE A 757 -28.90 -4.81 15.88
N VAL A 758 -28.07 -4.07 15.15
CA VAL A 758 -26.63 -4.34 15.09
C VAL A 758 -25.92 -3.17 15.73
N SER A 759 -25.14 -3.44 16.78
CA SER A 759 -24.21 -2.48 17.36
C SER A 759 -22.79 -2.82 16.91
N LEU A 760 -22.12 -1.84 16.30
CA LEU A 760 -20.71 -1.86 15.97
C LEU A 760 -19.95 -0.99 16.95
N THR A 761 -19.01 -1.57 17.68
CA THR A 761 -18.11 -0.88 18.61
C THR A 761 -16.70 -0.94 18.05
N TYR A 762 -16.09 0.23 17.81
CA TYR A 762 -14.68 0.31 17.48
C TYR A 762 -13.87 0.68 18.72
N LYS A 763 -12.69 0.08 18.86
CA LYS A 763 -11.70 0.40 19.90
C LYS A 763 -10.34 0.64 19.25
N LEU A 764 -9.72 1.75 19.63
CA LEU A 764 -8.36 2.13 19.24
C LEU A 764 -7.37 1.72 20.34
N LYS A 765 -6.16 1.34 19.95
CA LYS A 765 -5.10 0.95 20.88
C LYS A 765 -4.54 2.19 21.61
N GLU A 766 -4.29 2.08 22.91
CA GLU A 766 -3.69 3.16 23.71
C GLU A 766 -2.35 3.63 23.09
N GLY A 767 -2.19 4.95 22.91
CA GLY A 767 -1.01 5.56 22.30
C GLY A 767 -1.09 5.81 20.80
N THR A 768 -2.22 5.50 20.14
CA THR A 768 -2.48 5.94 18.76
C THR A 768 -3.11 7.35 18.77
N GLU A 769 -2.45 8.34 18.17
CA GLU A 769 -2.98 9.73 18.04
C GLU A 769 -4.06 9.84 16.95
N SER A 770 -4.32 8.75 16.24
CA SER A 770 -5.11 8.69 15.04
C SER A 770 -6.60 8.50 15.35
N ARG A 771 -7.43 9.38 14.77
CA ARG A 771 -8.87 9.45 15.02
C ARG A 771 -9.61 8.81 13.84
N VAL A 772 -10.60 7.96 14.11
CA VAL A 772 -11.56 7.53 13.07
C VAL A 772 -12.25 8.78 12.51
N LYS A 773 -11.91 9.17 11.27
CA LYS A 773 -12.34 10.42 10.63
C LYS A 773 -13.80 10.36 10.21
N SER A 774 -14.22 9.24 9.63
CA SER A 774 -15.60 9.03 9.21
C SER A 774 -15.91 7.53 9.12
N LEU A 775 -17.19 7.20 9.27
CA LEU A 775 -17.73 5.87 9.02
C LEU A 775 -18.87 6.05 8.02
N ILE A 776 -18.77 5.38 6.88
CA ILE A 776 -19.76 5.45 5.80
C ILE A 776 -20.43 4.09 5.72
N ILE A 777 -21.76 4.07 5.69
CA ILE A 777 -22.50 2.88 5.25
C ILE A 777 -22.96 3.17 3.84
N GLU A 778 -22.44 2.39 2.90
CA GLU A 778 -22.97 2.39 1.55
C GLU A 778 -24.23 1.52 1.53
N ASP A 779 -25.39 2.17 1.57
CA ASP A 779 -26.68 1.51 1.55
C ASP A 779 -27.02 0.99 0.16
N SER A 780 -27.50 -0.25 0.10
CA SER A 780 -28.24 -0.76 -1.04
C SER A 780 -29.73 -0.50 -0.86
N TYR A 781 -30.45 -0.25 -1.96
CA TYR A 781 -31.84 0.21 -2.04
C TYR A 781 -32.94 -0.71 -1.40
N ASN A 782 -32.60 -1.67 -0.52
CA ASN A 782 -33.51 -2.74 -0.08
C ASN A 782 -33.91 -2.73 1.42
N TYR A 783 -33.59 -1.67 2.18
CA TYR A 783 -33.89 -1.57 3.62
C TYR A 783 -34.98 -0.53 3.93
N SER A 784 -35.89 -0.85 4.86
CA SER A 784 -36.84 0.11 5.44
C SER A 784 -36.38 0.43 6.86
N ASP A 785 -36.43 1.71 7.22
CA ASP A 785 -36.10 2.21 8.56
C ASP A 785 -34.66 1.92 9.03
N LEU A 786 -33.65 2.05 8.14
CA LEU A 786 -32.24 2.05 8.55
C LEU A 786 -31.93 3.34 9.31
N LYS A 787 -32.29 3.36 10.60
CA LYS A 787 -32.03 4.49 11.49
C LYS A 787 -30.68 4.27 12.17
N ILE A 788 -29.72 5.07 11.74
CA ILE A 788 -28.44 5.25 12.42
C ILE A 788 -28.74 5.98 13.74
N ASN A 789 -28.74 5.25 14.85
CA ASN A 789 -28.77 5.88 16.17
C ASN A 789 -27.36 6.38 16.45
N GLY A 790 -27.26 7.70 16.67
CA GLY A 790 -26.02 8.50 16.63
C GLY A 790 -24.79 7.87 17.28
N ILE A 791 -23.63 8.23 16.74
CA ILE A 791 -22.32 7.72 17.19
C ILE A 791 -22.01 8.30 18.57
N VAL A 792 -21.94 7.46 19.59
CA VAL A 792 -21.37 7.86 20.89
C VAL A 792 -19.85 7.73 20.76
N LYS A 793 -19.15 8.88 20.67
CA LYS A 793 -17.69 8.94 20.51
C LYS A 793 -17.00 9.33 21.81
N ASN A 794 -16.03 8.51 22.22
CA ASN A 794 -14.93 8.91 23.10
C ASN A 794 -13.64 8.99 22.27
N ASP A 795 -12.57 9.57 22.82
CA ASP A 795 -11.31 9.77 22.09
C ASP A 795 -10.69 8.47 21.55
N ASN A 796 -10.88 7.32 22.24
CA ASN A 796 -10.25 6.03 21.89
C ASN A 796 -11.24 4.89 21.58
N GLU A 797 -12.54 5.09 21.75
CA GLU A 797 -13.56 4.08 21.42
C GLU A 797 -14.89 4.75 21.06
N GLY A 798 -15.69 4.08 20.23
CA GLY A 798 -17.02 4.55 19.91
C GLY A 798 -17.94 3.41 19.55
N THR A 799 -19.22 3.60 19.83
CA THR A 799 -20.26 2.62 19.49
C THR A 799 -21.32 3.28 18.63
N MET A 800 -21.72 2.54 17.60
CA MET A 800 -22.76 2.91 16.67
C MET A 800 -23.78 1.77 16.64
N SER A 801 -25.07 2.12 16.60
CA SER A 801 -26.13 1.13 16.55
C SER A 801 -27.10 1.44 15.42
N PHE A 802 -27.45 0.40 14.68
CA PHE A 802 -28.34 0.46 13.54
C PHE A 802 -29.52 -0.44 13.80
N ASN A 803 -30.70 0.12 13.60
CA ASN A 803 -31.94 -0.64 13.55
C ASN A 803 -32.28 -0.82 12.08
N PHE A 804 -32.64 -2.03 11.65
CA PHE A 804 -33.01 -2.28 10.26
C PHE A 804 -34.17 -3.28 10.16
N ALA A 805 -35.02 -3.06 9.15
CA ALA A 805 -35.97 -4.03 8.63
C ALA A 805 -35.71 -4.25 7.13
N LEU A 806 -35.77 -5.51 6.69
CA LEU A 806 -35.64 -5.83 5.26
C LEU A 806 -36.94 -5.49 4.51
N GLN A 807 -36.84 -4.72 3.41
CA GLN A 807 -37.98 -4.52 2.51
C GLN A 807 -38.17 -5.71 1.57
N LYS A 808 -37.06 -6.19 1.01
CA LYS A 808 -37.03 -7.29 0.03
C LYS A 808 -35.75 -8.09 0.22
N MET A 809 -35.82 -9.39 -0.09
CA MET A 809 -34.62 -10.22 -0.20
C MET A 809 -33.73 -9.70 -1.34
N TYR A 810 -32.42 -9.70 -1.14
CA TYR A 810 -31.44 -9.19 -2.10
C TYR A 810 -30.20 -10.11 -2.18
N SER A 811 -29.40 -10.01 -3.24
CA SER A 811 -28.21 -10.85 -3.48
C SER A 811 -26.99 -10.43 -2.65
N CYS A 812 -25.99 -11.30 -2.51
CA CYS A 812 -24.74 -10.99 -1.79
C CYS A 812 -23.98 -9.78 -2.39
N GLU A 813 -24.21 -9.44 -3.66
CA GLU A 813 -23.66 -8.26 -4.35
C GLU A 813 -24.26 -6.94 -3.85
N LYS A 814 -25.50 -6.97 -3.34
CA LYS A 814 -26.25 -5.81 -2.85
C LYS A 814 -26.20 -5.69 -1.33
N GLU A 815 -25.19 -6.25 -0.67
CA GLU A 815 -25.03 -6.10 0.77
C GLU A 815 -24.50 -4.72 1.16
N PRO A 816 -24.85 -4.22 2.35
CA PRO A 816 -24.37 -2.93 2.80
C PRO A 816 -22.90 -3.07 3.18
N VAL A 817 -22.09 -2.12 2.72
CA VAL A 817 -20.67 -2.06 3.03
C VAL A 817 -20.45 -0.97 4.07
N VAL A 818 -19.79 -1.32 5.17
CA VAL A 818 -19.34 -0.35 6.17
C VAL A 818 -17.89 -0.01 5.90
N SER A 819 -17.64 1.26 5.63
CA SER A 819 -16.33 1.84 5.42
C SER A 819 -15.89 2.62 6.65
N PHE A 820 -14.79 2.20 7.29
CA PHE A 820 -14.13 2.94 8.36
C PHE A 820 -12.96 3.72 7.75
N ALA A 821 -13.00 5.05 7.80
CA ALA A 821 -11.88 5.91 7.42
C ALA A 821 -11.01 6.21 8.63
N PHE A 822 -9.79 5.71 8.61
CA PHE A 822 -8.76 5.92 9.62
C PHE A 822 -7.58 6.64 8.98
N ASP A 823 -7.40 7.92 9.30
CA ASP A 823 -6.43 8.78 8.61
C ASP A 823 -6.51 8.73 7.08
N ASP A 824 -5.59 8.03 6.41
CA ASP A 824 -5.51 7.85 4.97
C ASP A 824 -5.87 6.41 4.52
N THR A 825 -6.19 5.51 5.46
CA THR A 825 -6.63 4.13 5.19
C THR A 825 -8.16 4.00 5.31
N ILE A 826 -8.76 3.23 4.40
CA ILE A 826 -10.20 2.94 4.39
C ILE A 826 -10.37 1.43 4.54
N VAL A 827 -11.14 1.01 5.55
CA VAL A 827 -11.47 -0.40 5.82
C VAL A 827 -12.91 -0.64 5.40
N ASN A 828 -13.15 -1.53 4.44
CA ASN A 828 -14.46 -1.83 3.86
C ASN A 828 -14.90 -3.25 4.26
N LEU A 829 -15.99 -3.38 5.02
CA LEU A 829 -16.53 -4.63 5.54
C LEU A 829 -17.99 -4.86 5.12
N LYS A 830 -18.34 -6.08 4.70
CA LYS A 830 -19.75 -6.48 4.43
C LYS A 830 -20.42 -6.99 5.71
N LEU A 831 -21.67 -6.57 5.95
CA LEU A 831 -22.40 -6.87 7.20
C LEU A 831 -23.43 -8.03 7.14
N SER A 832 -23.62 -8.72 6.01
CA SER A 832 -24.62 -9.81 5.84
C SER A 832 -25.92 -9.73 6.66
N LEU A 833 -26.60 -8.59 6.58
CA LEU A 833 -27.78 -8.30 7.40
C LEU A 833 -28.98 -9.24 7.09
N CYS A 834 -29.03 -9.80 5.87
CA CYS A 834 -30.08 -10.72 5.41
C CYS A 834 -30.15 -12.05 6.17
N LEU A 835 -29.01 -12.63 6.57
CA LEU A 835 -29.01 -13.86 7.37
C LEU A 835 -29.44 -13.59 8.81
N LYS A 836 -29.08 -12.41 9.34
CA LYS A 836 -29.42 -12.04 10.72
C LYS A 836 -30.90 -11.76 10.95
N THR A 837 -31.65 -11.38 9.91
CA THR A 837 -33.11 -11.26 9.98
C THR A 837 -33.86 -12.59 10.00
N LEU A 838 -33.25 -13.70 9.53
CA LEU A 838 -33.89 -15.02 9.57
C LEU A 838 -34.16 -15.49 11.01
N HIS A 839 -33.51 -14.86 11.99
CA HIS A 839 -33.61 -15.21 13.40
C HIS A 839 -34.82 -14.65 14.16
N THR A 840 -35.77 -14.00 13.48
CA THR A 840 -36.82 -13.21 14.13
C THR A 840 -38.05 -13.99 14.57
N SER A 841 -38.25 -15.22 14.08
CA SER A 841 -39.35 -16.09 14.51
C SER A 841 -38.86 -17.40 15.11
N GLU A 842 -39.40 -17.74 16.28
CA GLU A 842 -39.26 -19.05 16.90
C GLU A 842 -39.92 -20.09 15.99
N GLY A 843 -39.12 -21.02 15.45
CA GLY A 843 -39.64 -22.18 14.73
C GLY A 843 -40.58 -22.97 15.63
N LYS A 844 -41.80 -23.23 15.15
CA LYS A 844 -42.67 -24.23 15.75
C LYS A 844 -42.42 -25.55 15.05
N GLY A 845 -42.11 -26.58 15.84
CA GLY A 845 -41.95 -27.96 15.40
C GLY A 845 -42.98 -28.38 14.37
N MET A 846 -42.50 -28.68 13.16
CA MET A 846 -43.27 -29.28 12.09
C MET A 846 -43.02 -30.78 12.06
N SER A 847 -44.07 -31.59 11.89
CA SER A 847 -43.92 -33.04 11.73
C SER A 847 -43.54 -33.39 10.28
N LEU A 848 -42.83 -34.52 10.10
CA LEU A 848 -42.42 -35.01 8.78
C LEU A 848 -43.57 -35.14 7.76
N PRO A 849 -44.77 -35.67 8.11
CA PRO A 849 -45.89 -35.74 7.17
C PRO A 849 -46.39 -34.35 6.73
N VAL A 850 -46.35 -33.36 7.64
CA VAL A 850 -46.73 -31.98 7.33
C VAL A 850 -45.68 -31.34 6.41
N PHE A 851 -44.40 -31.58 6.66
CA PHE A 851 -43.31 -31.13 5.79
C PHE A 851 -43.47 -31.69 4.38
N GLN A 852 -43.65 -33.00 4.23
CA GLN A 852 -43.80 -33.65 2.92
C GLN A 852 -45.03 -33.12 2.17
N SER A 853 -46.16 -32.95 2.86
CA SER A 853 -47.37 -32.36 2.26
C SER A 853 -47.12 -30.93 1.76
N ARG A 854 -46.48 -30.09 2.57
CA ARG A 854 -46.16 -28.68 2.21
C ARG A 854 -45.08 -28.60 1.13
N TRP A 855 -44.10 -29.49 1.15
CA TRP A 855 -43.05 -29.62 0.15
C TRP A 855 -43.65 -29.95 -1.22
N SER A 856 -44.54 -30.94 -1.30
CA SER A 856 -45.26 -31.28 -2.53
C SER A 856 -46.20 -30.17 -2.99
N GLN A 857 -46.91 -29.50 -2.07
CA GLN A 857 -47.76 -28.36 -2.41
C GLN A 857 -46.96 -27.23 -3.06
N LEU A 858 -45.83 -26.82 -2.46
CA LEU A 858 -44.95 -25.79 -3.02
C LEU A 858 -44.29 -26.23 -4.34
N GLY A 859 -43.99 -27.52 -4.49
CA GLY A 859 -43.47 -28.08 -5.74
C GLY A 859 -44.49 -28.05 -6.88
N ASN A 860 -45.76 -28.33 -6.59
CA ASN A 860 -46.84 -28.37 -7.58
C ASN A 860 -47.38 -26.98 -7.96
N LEU A 861 -47.20 -25.97 -7.10
CA LEU A 861 -47.72 -24.61 -7.33
C LEU A 861 -47.04 -23.88 -8.50
N GLY A 862 -45.84 -24.31 -8.94
CA GLY A 862 -45.15 -23.71 -10.08
C GLY A 862 -44.94 -22.18 -9.96
N LYS A 863 -44.41 -21.55 -11.02
CA LYS A 863 -43.96 -20.15 -11.07
C LYS A 863 -45.03 -19.08 -10.74
N GLU A 864 -46.29 -19.45 -10.50
CA GLU A 864 -47.39 -18.49 -10.29
C GLU A 864 -47.57 -18.08 -8.82
N SER A 865 -47.03 -18.81 -7.83
CA SER A 865 -47.06 -18.38 -6.41
C SER A 865 -45.96 -18.95 -5.50
N GLY A 866 -45.33 -20.07 -5.87
CA GLY A 866 -44.16 -20.62 -5.19
C GLY A 866 -42.87 -20.37 -5.98
N SER A 867 -41.74 -20.17 -5.29
CA SER A 867 -40.42 -20.17 -5.94
C SER A 867 -39.53 -21.29 -5.41
N ILE A 868 -38.76 -21.89 -6.32
CA ILE A 868 -37.80 -22.97 -6.08
C ILE A 868 -36.41 -22.43 -6.42
N GLY A 869 -35.45 -22.64 -5.54
CA GLY A 869 -34.04 -22.34 -5.78
C GLY A 869 -33.21 -23.57 -5.48
N GLN A 870 -32.32 -23.93 -6.40
CA GLN A 870 -31.39 -25.04 -6.22
C GLN A 870 -29.97 -24.57 -6.51
N MET A 871 -29.02 -24.97 -5.67
CA MET A 871 -27.61 -24.68 -5.84
C MET A 871 -26.77 -25.89 -5.45
N SER A 872 -25.83 -26.26 -6.29
CA SER A 872 -24.85 -27.31 -5.99
C SER A 872 -23.73 -26.76 -5.12
N TYR A 873 -23.24 -27.55 -4.18
CA TYR A 873 -22.09 -27.21 -3.34
C TYR A 873 -21.13 -28.40 -3.23
N LYS A 874 -19.87 -28.13 -2.89
CA LYS A 874 -18.88 -29.21 -2.70
C LYS A 874 -18.82 -29.61 -1.24
N LEU A 875 -19.13 -30.88 -0.96
CA LEU A 875 -18.81 -31.49 0.33
C LEU A 875 -17.29 -31.44 0.57
N PRO A 876 -16.84 -30.98 1.73
CA PRO A 876 -15.45 -31.12 2.14
C PRO A 876 -15.09 -32.60 2.29
N SER A 877 -13.98 -33.00 1.68
CA SER A 877 -13.49 -34.38 1.70
C SER A 877 -13.07 -34.80 3.10
N GLY A 878 -13.59 -35.94 3.60
CA GLY A 878 -13.03 -36.63 4.77
C GLY A 878 -13.90 -36.75 6.02
N LYS A 879 -15.18 -36.35 6.00
CA LYS A 879 -16.12 -36.54 7.13
C LYS A 879 -17.16 -37.62 6.84
N SER A 880 -17.54 -38.38 7.87
CA SER A 880 -18.67 -39.31 7.77
C SER A 880 -19.97 -38.54 7.55
N ALA A 881 -20.90 -39.10 6.77
CA ALA A 881 -22.21 -38.46 6.53
C ALA A 881 -22.93 -38.12 7.84
N GLU A 882 -22.78 -38.95 8.88
CA GLU A 882 -23.34 -38.71 10.21
C GLU A 882 -22.75 -37.47 10.91
N GLU A 883 -21.44 -37.25 10.82
CA GLU A 883 -20.79 -36.07 11.39
C GLU A 883 -21.20 -34.79 10.65
N PHE A 884 -21.26 -34.86 9.32
CA PHE A 884 -21.73 -33.73 8.53
C PHE A 884 -23.18 -33.38 8.88
N ILE A 885 -24.09 -34.37 8.94
CA ILE A 885 -25.48 -34.16 9.33
C ILE A 885 -25.58 -33.52 10.72
N LYS A 886 -24.83 -34.00 11.71
CA LYS A 886 -24.83 -33.46 13.07
C LYS A 886 -24.38 -32.00 13.10
N VAL A 887 -23.30 -31.68 12.39
CA VAL A 887 -22.71 -30.33 12.37
C VAL A 887 -23.58 -29.36 11.56
N ALA A 888 -24.01 -29.77 10.35
CA ALA A 888 -24.92 -29.00 9.51
C ALA A 888 -26.26 -28.75 10.21
N SER A 889 -26.86 -29.76 10.83
CA SER A 889 -28.10 -29.60 11.62
C SER A 889 -27.97 -28.58 12.75
N ARG A 890 -26.81 -28.56 13.43
CA ARG A 890 -26.54 -27.57 14.49
C ARG A 890 -26.44 -26.16 13.91
N TYR A 891 -25.77 -25.98 12.78
CA TYR A 891 -25.64 -24.67 12.15
C TYR A 891 -26.95 -24.17 11.53
N LEU A 892 -27.72 -25.06 10.91
CA LEU A 892 -29.04 -24.72 10.37
C LEU A 892 -29.98 -24.27 11.49
N LYS A 893 -29.96 -24.94 12.65
CA LYS A 893 -30.65 -24.47 13.86
C LYS A 893 -30.14 -23.10 14.33
N ASN A 894 -28.83 -22.87 14.28
CA ASN A 894 -28.25 -21.56 14.58
C ASN A 894 -28.63 -20.49 13.55
N VAL A 895 -29.20 -20.81 12.39
CA VAL A 895 -29.72 -19.86 11.39
C VAL A 895 -31.27 -19.85 11.41
N ASN A 896 -31.89 -20.37 12.48
CA ASN A 896 -33.34 -20.50 12.67
C ASN A 896 -34.05 -21.42 11.66
N PHE A 897 -33.34 -22.38 11.07
CA PHE A 897 -33.96 -23.51 10.39
C PHE A 897 -34.17 -24.65 11.38
N GLU A 898 -35.42 -25.01 11.60
CA GLU A 898 -35.77 -26.17 12.38
C GLU A 898 -35.59 -27.44 11.55
N VAL A 899 -34.72 -28.32 12.01
CA VAL A 899 -34.47 -29.61 11.38
C VAL A 899 -35.65 -30.54 11.68
N VAL A 900 -36.40 -30.89 10.64
CA VAL A 900 -37.60 -31.74 10.71
C VAL A 900 -37.23 -33.22 10.67
N ALA A 901 -36.31 -33.60 9.79
CA ALA A 901 -35.84 -34.97 9.64
C ALA A 901 -34.45 -35.02 9.01
N THR A 902 -33.74 -36.11 9.27
CA THR A 902 -32.45 -36.44 8.68
C THR A 902 -32.49 -37.89 8.20
N GLU A 903 -32.20 -38.15 6.94
CA GLU A 903 -32.18 -39.51 6.37
C GLU A 903 -30.78 -39.81 5.84
N ILE A 904 -30.35 -41.06 6.00
CA ILE A 904 -29.09 -41.59 5.47
C ILE A 904 -29.46 -42.70 4.50
N GLU A 905 -29.16 -42.51 3.21
CA GLU A 905 -29.39 -43.51 2.18
C GLU A 905 -28.15 -44.41 2.04
N SER A 906 -28.35 -45.69 1.78
CA SER A 906 -27.31 -46.73 1.81
C SER A 906 -26.19 -46.57 0.77
N ASN A 907 -26.35 -45.66 -0.20
CA ASN A 907 -25.35 -45.32 -1.22
C ASN A 907 -24.95 -43.84 -1.09
N GLU A 908 -24.01 -43.52 -0.20
CA GLU A 908 -23.28 -42.24 -0.06
C GLU A 908 -24.09 -40.92 0.03
N GLY A 909 -25.42 -40.98 0.10
CA GLY A 909 -26.31 -39.82 0.17
C GLY A 909 -26.90 -39.61 1.57
N PHE A 910 -26.97 -38.35 1.99
CA PHE A 910 -27.80 -37.95 3.13
C PHE A 910 -28.80 -36.88 2.71
N SER A 911 -29.89 -36.75 3.46
CA SER A 911 -30.83 -35.63 3.31
C SER A 911 -31.10 -34.99 4.68
N ILE A 912 -31.10 -33.65 4.72
CA ILE A 912 -31.51 -32.86 5.89
C ILE A 912 -32.71 -32.01 5.47
N MET A 913 -33.86 -32.28 6.08
CA MET A 913 -35.11 -31.56 5.83
C MET A 913 -35.31 -30.49 6.89
N CYS A 914 -35.46 -29.24 6.48
CA CYS A 914 -35.50 -28.08 7.36
C CYS A 914 -36.66 -27.14 7.02
N GLY A 915 -37.27 -26.54 8.04
CA GLY A 915 -38.31 -25.53 7.89
C GLY A 915 -38.00 -24.25 8.66
N SER A 916 -38.39 -23.10 8.13
CA SER A 916 -38.29 -21.81 8.81
C SER A 916 -39.41 -20.86 8.39
N LEU A 917 -39.67 -19.85 9.22
CA LEU A 917 -40.54 -18.72 8.91
C LEU A 917 -39.66 -17.47 8.81
N LEU A 918 -39.81 -16.70 7.74
CA LEU A 918 -39.04 -15.47 7.54
C LEU A 918 -39.97 -14.27 7.55
N CYS A 919 -39.71 -13.28 8.40
CA CYS A 919 -40.46 -12.03 8.38
C CYS A 919 -39.74 -10.99 7.51
N VAL A 920 -40.38 -10.55 6.43
CA VAL A 920 -39.91 -9.43 5.60
C VAL A 920 -40.93 -8.32 5.74
N GLN A 921 -40.54 -7.21 6.37
CA GLN A 921 -41.43 -6.15 6.88
C GLN A 921 -42.53 -6.69 7.81
N SER A 922 -43.71 -6.97 7.26
CA SER A 922 -44.91 -7.48 7.93
C SER A 922 -45.50 -8.71 7.22
N ILE A 923 -44.76 -9.30 6.29
CA ILE A 923 -45.13 -10.53 5.57
C ILE A 923 -44.30 -11.68 6.11
N THR A 924 -44.97 -12.73 6.59
CA THR A 924 -44.31 -13.98 7.00
C THR A 924 -44.25 -14.94 5.81
N LEU A 925 -43.05 -15.38 5.47
CA LEU A 925 -42.76 -16.33 4.39
C LEU A 925 -42.46 -17.70 4.99
N GLY A 926 -43.13 -18.73 4.51
CA GLY A 926 -42.76 -20.11 4.82
C GLY A 926 -41.62 -20.56 3.92
N VAL A 927 -40.53 -21.04 4.51
CA VAL A 927 -39.36 -21.56 3.79
C VAL A 927 -39.12 -23.00 4.20
N LEU A 928 -39.07 -23.89 3.21
CA LEU A 928 -38.66 -25.27 3.36
C LEU A 928 -37.33 -25.46 2.62
N MET A 929 -36.47 -26.28 3.17
CA MET A 929 -35.14 -26.55 2.63
C MET A 929 -34.83 -28.05 2.74
N VAL A 930 -34.24 -28.60 1.69
CA VAL A 930 -33.67 -29.95 1.67
C VAL A 930 -32.20 -29.81 1.28
N VAL A 931 -31.32 -30.31 2.14
CA VAL A 931 -29.87 -30.37 1.89
C VAL A 931 -29.52 -31.81 1.57
N THR A 932 -29.00 -32.07 0.37
CA THR A 932 -28.39 -33.34 -0.04
C THR A 932 -26.87 -33.24 0.00
N GLY A 933 -26.17 -34.34 -0.28
CA GLY A 933 -24.70 -34.33 -0.31
C GLY A 933 -24.09 -33.39 -1.36
N ASP A 934 -24.79 -33.14 -2.46
CA ASP A 934 -24.29 -32.38 -3.61
C ASP A 934 -25.07 -31.10 -3.90
N SER A 935 -26.23 -30.91 -3.26
CA SER A 935 -27.12 -29.78 -3.57
C SER A 935 -27.97 -29.33 -2.39
N ILE A 936 -28.42 -28.09 -2.46
CA ILE A 936 -29.45 -27.54 -1.57
C ILE A 936 -30.63 -27.14 -2.44
N GLU A 937 -31.82 -27.56 -2.07
CA GLU A 937 -33.08 -27.10 -2.65
C GLU A 937 -33.88 -26.34 -1.59
N ILE A 938 -34.34 -25.14 -1.95
CA ILE A 938 -35.18 -24.28 -1.10
C ILE A 938 -36.48 -23.99 -1.83
N ARG A 939 -37.60 -24.15 -1.13
CA ARG A 939 -38.95 -23.80 -1.58
C ARG A 939 -39.57 -22.78 -0.65
N CYS A 940 -40.12 -21.71 -1.21
CA CYS A 940 -40.84 -20.71 -0.41
C CYS A 940 -42.14 -20.24 -1.04
N THR A 941 -42.99 -19.65 -0.20
CA THR A 941 -44.35 -19.18 -0.53
C THR A 941 -44.40 -17.88 -1.34
N ASN A 942 -43.28 -17.35 -1.87
CA ASN A 942 -43.23 -16.04 -2.56
C ASN A 942 -42.39 -16.09 -3.86
N PRO A 943 -42.84 -15.49 -4.98
CA PRO A 943 -42.17 -15.51 -6.30
C PRO A 943 -40.91 -14.63 -6.49
N TRP A 944 -40.49 -13.75 -5.57
CA TRP A 944 -39.42 -12.75 -5.83
C TRP A 944 -37.96 -13.26 -5.79
N GLY A 945 -37.70 -14.52 -6.17
CA GLY A 945 -36.34 -15.06 -6.23
C GLY A 945 -35.66 -15.29 -4.87
N GLY A 946 -36.40 -15.21 -3.77
CA GLY A 946 -35.91 -15.43 -2.40
C GLY A 946 -35.14 -16.74 -2.18
N PRO A 947 -35.55 -17.89 -2.75
CA PRO A 947 -34.85 -19.17 -2.56
C PRO A 947 -33.39 -19.14 -3.04
N LEU A 948 -33.13 -18.57 -4.22
CA LEU A 948 -31.77 -18.50 -4.77
C LEU A 948 -30.86 -17.64 -3.88
N MET A 949 -31.41 -16.54 -3.35
CA MET A 949 -30.72 -15.62 -2.43
C MET A 949 -30.42 -16.25 -1.07
N ILE A 950 -31.23 -17.23 -0.62
CA ILE A 950 -30.98 -18.01 0.59
C ILE A 950 -29.93 -19.08 0.28
N CYS A 951 -29.98 -19.74 -0.88
CA CYS A 951 -28.95 -20.69 -1.32
C CYS A 951 -27.55 -20.04 -1.37
N GLU A 952 -27.41 -18.85 -1.97
CA GLU A 952 -26.14 -18.08 -2.04
C GLU A 952 -25.50 -17.82 -0.67
N ARG A 953 -26.27 -17.91 0.41
CA ARG A 953 -25.86 -17.59 1.78
C ARG A 953 -25.67 -18.81 2.67
N VAL A 954 -26.45 -19.87 2.45
CA VAL A 954 -26.32 -21.13 3.19
C VAL A 954 -25.20 -22.00 2.61
N VAL A 955 -24.98 -21.96 1.30
CA VAL A 955 -23.90 -22.72 0.64
C VAL A 955 -22.52 -22.41 1.23
N PRO A 956 -22.07 -21.14 1.36
CA PRO A 956 -20.78 -20.83 1.98
C PRO A 956 -20.67 -21.32 3.43
N LEU A 957 -21.79 -21.35 4.15
CA LEU A 957 -21.83 -21.86 5.52
C LEU A 957 -21.62 -23.37 5.54
N LEU A 958 -22.27 -24.13 4.65
CA LEU A 958 -22.10 -25.57 4.53
C LEU A 958 -20.74 -25.99 3.97
N GLU A 959 -20.18 -25.23 3.02
CA GLU A 959 -18.82 -25.48 2.50
C GLU A 959 -17.73 -25.18 3.55
N SER A 960 -18.04 -24.35 4.55
CA SER A 960 -17.14 -24.06 5.68
C SER A 960 -17.20 -25.09 6.82
N ILE A 961 -18.16 -26.03 6.79
CA ILE A 961 -18.31 -27.12 7.76
C ILE A 961 -17.29 -28.18 7.44
#